data_AF-A0AAJ5YZ94-F1
#
_entry.id   AF-A0AAJ5YZ94-F1
#
_cell.length_a   1.000
_cell.length_b   1.000
_cell.length_c   1.000
_cell.angle_alpha   90.00
_cell.angle_beta   90.00
_cell.angle_gamma   90.00
#
_symmetry.space_group_name_H-M   'P 1'
#
loop_
_entity.id
_entity.type
_entity.pdbx_description
1 polymer ?
#
loop_
_entity_poly.entity_id
_entity_poly.type
_entity_poly.pdbx_seq_one_letter_code
_entity_poly.pdbx_strand_id
1 'polypeptide(L)'
;MLICAARRSWSGAVRPRMFSTCALRMQERKTHFGFQTIDETQKQGMVGGVFSSVASSYDLMNDAMSLGIHRLWKNRFVHMLDPRGGIRCLDVAGGTGDIALRLLDHARTKHLDRETHVTILDINAHMLVEGQKRVKESMYWNTPQVKFQLGNAEALDEVMPVPERKNPVASTRRQPILPPLVSEPIESESVDLYTIAFGIRNCTHIDRVIAEAFRVLKPGGIFACLEFGKVSIPVLAQMYKQYSFHVIPPIGELLVGDRDSYQYLVESIERFPTQAEFARMVAEAGFLLPGTAEASSMGLPPLVGHGAWENLTFGVATIWTGTSGLRVQLATYNAGQMFDGSGVPELQEWLIPTVSESRRSGYATTDGAAATTAMSLGPREAPDIYAVAIQECAPLHKALAGMHTQAVNQLDVAIRRTVRLHQSVVRDDRMYDPLELGGGPENYAKMAEICHGGLILFVYARERPPQRTQGRQLSAAHRIKEVRTSFVGTGIGMVMGNKGAVGARVVLSSAVPGGPDEVCTFVCAHLAAHDHNVQRRHAEWRAVCERLVFDPMSVQVLPPLQDPLSQEKPATFDVIDDHEYSLYDTHHLFVLGDLNYRLATGVEGVSPAGRHTAPGTFPPITRGDVLQVARTFESQRWASLAPYDQLVRERFAPTPRTMHHLHVPDMGVYHIPPTYKYKARGEMEQLSSKRLPGWPDRLLWGSSDASAGNQAMQCELYRSIMRYTYSDHKPVTAIVQLPPHIHPLSDHMRAPFRLSPQWRTWRSVGLIADRVVGLVWSGLLFFGHGYLVLAVMELALLCVVGWYYVHGQLVWPL
;
A
#
# COMPACT_ATOMS: atom_id res chain seq x y z
N MET A 1 -45.86 21.90 -49.18
CA MET A 1 -47.13 22.31 -48.55
C MET A 1 -47.89 21.08 -48.11
N LEU A 2 -48.49 21.14 -46.91
CA LEU A 2 -49.67 20.39 -46.44
C LEU A 2 -49.94 18.96 -46.96
N ILE A 3 -49.77 18.00 -46.04
CA ILE A 3 -50.82 17.18 -45.40
C ILE A 3 -52.01 16.67 -46.25
N CYS A 4 -52.30 15.37 -46.03
CA CYS A 4 -53.56 14.62 -46.17
C CYS A 4 -53.98 14.18 -47.59
N ALA A 5 -54.58 13.00 -47.80
CA ALA A 5 -54.98 11.88 -46.95
C ALA A 5 -55.43 10.70 -47.85
N ALA A 6 -55.73 9.57 -47.18
CA ALA A 6 -56.78 8.58 -47.51
C ALA A 6 -56.35 7.17 -47.97
N ARG A 7 -56.01 6.34 -46.97
CA ARG A 7 -56.78 5.17 -46.48
C ARG A 7 -57.36 4.10 -47.44
N ARG A 8 -57.09 2.85 -47.01
CA ARG A 8 -57.87 1.56 -47.03
C ARG A 8 -57.44 0.54 -48.10
N SER A 9 -57.38 -0.77 -47.86
CA SER A 9 -57.26 -1.68 -46.70
C SER A 9 -57.54 -3.10 -47.23
N TRP A 10 -56.90 -4.13 -46.68
CA TRP A 10 -57.39 -5.52 -46.43
C TRP A 10 -56.24 -6.53 -46.52
N SER A 11 -56.14 -7.62 -45.76
CA SER A 11 -56.76 -8.09 -44.50
C SER A 11 -56.10 -9.45 -44.20
N GLY A 12 -55.97 -9.84 -42.92
CA GLY A 12 -55.54 -11.20 -42.53
C GLY A 12 -55.06 -11.27 -41.08
N ALA A 13 -55.90 -11.77 -40.19
CA ALA A 13 -55.78 -11.67 -38.74
C ALA A 13 -54.89 -12.74 -38.08
N VAL A 14 -54.14 -12.36 -37.04
CA VAL A 14 -53.66 -13.24 -35.96
C VAL A 14 -53.92 -12.52 -34.62
N ARG A 15 -54.57 -13.21 -33.68
CA ARG A 15 -54.87 -12.73 -32.32
C ARG A 15 -53.58 -12.52 -31.51
N PRO A 16 -53.42 -11.44 -30.72
CA PRO A 16 -52.34 -11.37 -29.73
C PRO A 16 -52.73 -12.18 -28.48
N ARG A 17 -51.89 -13.15 -28.12
CA ARG A 17 -51.87 -13.75 -26.78
C ARG A 17 -51.31 -12.72 -25.80
N MET A 18 -51.95 -12.62 -24.64
CA MET A 18 -51.52 -11.86 -23.47
C MET A 18 -50.04 -12.07 -23.18
N PHE A 19 -49.26 -10.98 -23.19
CA PHE A 19 -47.96 -10.98 -22.54
C PHE A 19 -48.19 -10.80 -21.04
N SER A 20 -47.94 -11.88 -20.30
CA SER A 20 -47.84 -11.91 -18.85
C SER A 20 -46.86 -10.84 -18.39
N THR A 21 -47.34 -9.91 -17.58
CA THR A 21 -46.51 -9.05 -16.74
C THR A 21 -45.72 -9.97 -15.80
N CYS A 22 -44.46 -10.23 -16.13
CA CYS A 22 -43.52 -10.78 -15.17
C CYS A 22 -43.21 -9.65 -14.19
N ALA A 23 -44.02 -9.54 -13.14
CA ALA A 23 -43.67 -8.78 -11.97
C ALA A 23 -42.33 -9.32 -11.47
N LEU A 24 -41.27 -8.53 -11.61
CA LEU A 24 -40.02 -8.74 -10.88
C LEU A 24 -40.40 -8.84 -9.41
N ARG A 25 -40.38 -10.05 -8.87
CA ARG A 25 -40.38 -10.30 -7.44
C ARG A 25 -39.17 -9.55 -6.87
N MET A 26 -39.38 -8.33 -6.38
CA MET A 26 -38.51 -7.77 -5.35
C MET A 26 -38.59 -8.78 -4.21
N GLN A 27 -37.55 -9.60 -4.04
CA GLN A 27 -37.42 -10.37 -2.81
C GLN A 27 -37.36 -9.36 -1.67
N GLU A 28 -38.37 -9.38 -0.80
CA GLU A 28 -38.38 -8.61 0.45
C GLU A 28 -37.14 -9.02 1.26
N ARG A 29 -36.11 -8.15 1.27
CA ARG A 29 -34.92 -8.36 2.09
C ARG A 29 -35.31 -8.13 3.54
N LYS A 30 -35.00 -9.11 4.40
CA LYS A 30 -35.29 -9.08 5.83
C LYS A 30 -34.03 -8.68 6.60
N THR A 31 -34.21 -8.01 7.73
CA THR A 31 -33.16 -7.64 8.70
C THR A 31 -33.66 -7.89 10.13
N HIS A 32 -32.91 -7.42 11.12
CA HIS A 32 -33.11 -7.71 12.53
C HIS A 32 -33.33 -6.45 13.37
N PHE A 33 -34.33 -6.49 14.26
CA PHE A 33 -34.56 -5.51 15.32
C PHE A 33 -34.66 -6.25 16.65
N GLY A 34 -33.63 -6.12 17.50
CA GLY A 34 -33.49 -6.98 18.67
C GLY A 34 -33.44 -8.44 18.24
N PHE A 35 -34.31 -9.30 18.78
CA PHE A 35 -34.49 -10.69 18.32
C PHE A 35 -35.53 -10.89 17.21
N GLN A 36 -36.29 -9.86 16.85
CA GLN A 36 -37.30 -9.93 15.79
C GLN A 36 -36.66 -9.87 14.40
N THR A 37 -37.29 -10.52 13.42
CA THR A 37 -36.94 -10.42 11.99
C THR A 37 -37.99 -9.55 11.31
N ILE A 38 -37.55 -8.45 10.71
CA ILE A 38 -38.40 -7.41 10.13
C ILE A 38 -37.98 -7.12 8.68
N ASP A 39 -38.76 -6.33 7.95
CA ASP A 39 -38.34 -5.83 6.65
C ASP A 39 -37.20 -4.81 6.78
N GLU A 40 -36.23 -4.89 5.86
CA GLU A 40 -35.07 -3.99 5.84
C GLU A 40 -35.45 -2.52 5.85
N THR A 41 -36.51 -2.16 5.12
CA THR A 41 -37.04 -0.79 5.03
C THR A 41 -37.63 -0.26 6.34
N GLN A 42 -37.91 -1.13 7.32
CA GLN A 42 -38.55 -0.75 8.59
C GLN A 42 -37.54 -0.47 9.71
N LYS A 43 -36.34 -1.06 9.67
CA LYS A 43 -35.38 -1.04 10.79
C LYS A 43 -34.99 0.39 11.17
N GLN A 44 -34.59 1.19 10.19
CA GLN A 44 -34.15 2.58 10.42
C GLN A 44 -35.22 3.41 11.17
N GLY A 45 -36.49 3.28 10.79
CA GLY A 45 -37.60 3.99 11.44
C GLY A 45 -37.84 3.53 12.88
N MET A 46 -37.79 2.22 13.14
CA MET A 46 -37.98 1.66 14.48
C MET A 46 -36.85 2.06 15.44
N VAL A 47 -35.59 1.99 14.99
CA VAL A 47 -34.42 2.44 15.74
C VAL A 47 -34.51 3.95 16.02
N GLY A 48 -34.93 4.74 15.02
CA GLY A 48 -35.18 6.17 15.20
C GLY A 48 -36.23 6.47 16.27
N GLY A 49 -37.27 5.64 16.37
CA GLY A 49 -38.29 5.72 17.43
C GLY A 49 -37.70 5.52 18.84
N VAL A 50 -36.90 4.48 19.03
CA VAL A 50 -36.18 4.19 20.29
C VAL A 50 -35.31 5.37 20.73
N PHE A 51 -34.49 5.91 19.82
CA PHE A 51 -33.60 7.03 20.20
C PHE A 51 -34.38 8.33 20.46
N SER A 52 -35.52 8.53 19.81
CA SER A 52 -36.36 9.70 20.05
C SER A 52 -37.04 9.65 21.42
N SER A 53 -37.40 8.47 21.93
CA SER A 53 -37.99 8.33 23.28
C SER A 53 -36.96 8.49 24.40
N VAL A 54 -35.72 8.05 24.21
CA VAL A 54 -34.68 8.07 25.26
C VAL A 54 -33.74 9.28 25.20
N ALA A 55 -33.79 10.12 24.17
CA ALA A 55 -32.84 11.22 23.94
C ALA A 55 -32.60 12.10 25.18
N SER A 56 -33.65 12.48 25.91
CA SER A 56 -33.58 13.35 27.09
C SER A 56 -32.98 12.68 28.34
N SER A 57 -32.96 11.34 28.37
CA SER A 57 -32.59 10.54 29.55
C SER A 57 -31.39 9.61 29.29
N TYR A 58 -30.77 9.73 28.11
CA TYR A 58 -29.69 8.85 27.64
C TYR A 58 -28.51 8.78 28.61
N ASP A 59 -28.03 9.93 29.11
CA ASP A 59 -26.89 9.98 30.04
C ASP A 59 -27.24 9.41 31.42
N LEU A 60 -28.44 9.71 31.94
CA LEU A 60 -28.92 9.19 33.22
C LEU A 60 -28.93 7.66 33.21
N MET A 61 -29.47 7.08 32.13
CA MET A 61 -29.51 5.63 32.03
C MET A 61 -28.11 5.03 31.85
N ASN A 62 -27.25 5.64 31.03
CA ASN A 62 -25.87 5.15 30.90
C ASN A 62 -25.13 5.16 32.24
N ASP A 63 -25.30 6.20 33.07
CA ASP A 63 -24.75 6.24 34.42
C ASP A 63 -25.34 5.13 35.31
N ALA A 64 -26.66 4.92 35.29
CA ALA A 64 -27.34 3.89 36.09
C ALA A 64 -26.94 2.45 35.69
N MET A 65 -26.92 2.14 34.39
CA MET A 65 -26.63 0.80 33.88
C MET A 65 -25.17 0.39 34.05
N SER A 66 -24.25 1.34 33.90
CA SER A 66 -22.81 1.09 33.94
C SER A 66 -22.15 1.46 35.27
N LEU A 67 -22.91 1.99 36.23
CA LEU A 67 -22.40 2.58 37.47
C LEU A 67 -21.30 3.62 37.20
N GLY A 68 -21.46 4.40 36.12
CA GLY A 68 -20.53 5.44 35.67
C GLY A 68 -19.28 4.97 34.93
N ILE A 69 -19.02 3.65 34.80
CA ILE A 69 -17.80 3.11 34.18
C ILE A 69 -17.66 3.53 32.71
N HIS A 70 -18.77 3.72 31.99
CA HIS A 70 -18.75 4.13 30.58
C HIS A 70 -18.00 5.46 30.34
N ARG A 71 -17.94 6.35 31.34
CA ARG A 71 -17.16 7.60 31.25
C ARG A 71 -15.66 7.32 31.16
N LEU A 72 -15.19 6.29 31.84
CA LEU A 72 -13.79 5.83 31.77
C LEU A 72 -13.51 5.21 30.40
N TRP A 73 -14.45 4.45 29.83
CA TRP A 73 -14.29 3.89 28.49
C TRP A 73 -14.16 4.99 27.43
N LYS A 74 -15.06 5.99 27.46
CA LYS A 74 -15.01 7.14 26.54
C LYS A 74 -13.73 7.98 26.72
N ASN A 75 -13.28 8.16 27.96
CA ASN A 75 -12.00 8.81 28.24
C ASN A 75 -10.83 7.99 27.66
N ARG A 76 -10.79 6.68 27.90
CA ARG A 76 -9.75 5.80 27.35
C ARG A 76 -9.72 5.84 25.83
N PHE A 77 -10.89 5.79 25.20
CA PHE A 77 -11.06 5.90 23.75
C PHE A 77 -10.44 7.17 23.20
N VAL A 78 -10.78 8.34 23.76
CA VAL A 78 -10.22 9.62 23.32
C VAL A 78 -8.72 9.75 23.61
N HIS A 79 -8.26 9.31 24.79
CA HIS A 79 -6.83 9.35 25.14
C HIS A 79 -5.97 8.49 24.21
N MET A 80 -6.52 7.36 23.76
CA MET A 80 -5.86 6.47 22.82
C MET A 80 -5.74 7.10 21.42
N LEU A 81 -6.74 7.88 20.99
CA LEU A 81 -6.72 8.56 19.69
C LEU A 81 -5.79 9.79 19.68
N ASP A 82 -5.57 10.39 20.84
CA ASP A 82 -4.63 11.51 21.06
C ASP A 82 -4.70 12.63 19.99
N PRO A 83 -5.90 13.19 19.69
CA PRO A 83 -6.09 14.16 18.61
C PRO A 83 -5.23 15.42 18.80
N ARG A 84 -4.54 15.85 17.72
CA ARG A 84 -3.68 17.05 17.67
C ARG A 84 -3.39 17.49 16.24
N GLY A 85 -2.83 18.69 16.07
CA GLY A 85 -2.40 19.19 14.76
C GLY A 85 -3.54 19.75 13.91
N GLY A 86 -4.66 20.11 14.55
CA GLY A 86 -5.80 20.72 13.90
C GLY A 86 -6.72 19.74 13.17
N ILE A 87 -6.61 18.43 13.33
CA ILE A 87 -7.32 17.44 12.49
C ILE A 87 -8.84 17.67 12.31
N ARG A 88 -9.38 17.23 11.17
CA ARG A 88 -10.83 17.17 10.92
C ARG A 88 -11.36 15.82 11.37
N CYS A 89 -12.19 15.83 12.40
CA CYS A 89 -12.82 14.66 12.96
C CYS A 89 -14.28 14.56 12.49
N LEU A 90 -14.73 13.37 12.16
CA LEU A 90 -16.14 13.04 11.94
C LEU A 90 -16.60 12.09 13.05
N ASP A 91 -17.48 12.58 13.93
CA ASP A 91 -18.07 11.80 15.02
C ASP A 91 -19.47 11.33 14.62
N VAL A 92 -19.54 10.09 14.12
CA VAL A 92 -20.76 9.46 13.61
C VAL A 92 -21.52 8.78 14.73
N ALA A 93 -22.86 8.88 14.68
CA ALA A 93 -23.74 8.60 15.80
C ALA A 93 -23.37 9.40 17.06
N GLY A 94 -22.80 10.60 16.83
CA GLY A 94 -22.29 11.49 17.86
C GLY A 94 -23.35 12.40 18.46
N GLY A 95 -24.65 12.12 18.27
CA GLY A 95 -25.74 13.09 18.49
C GLY A 95 -25.72 13.83 19.85
N THR A 96 -25.20 13.23 20.92
CA THR A 96 -25.08 13.88 22.23
C THR A 96 -23.90 14.87 22.35
N GLY A 97 -22.94 14.83 21.43
CA GLY A 97 -21.72 15.64 21.40
C GLY A 97 -20.66 15.24 22.43
N ASP A 98 -20.84 14.14 23.18
CA ASP A 98 -19.94 13.74 24.28
C ASP A 98 -18.52 13.39 23.79
N ILE A 99 -18.38 12.57 22.75
CA ILE A 99 -17.07 12.22 22.19
C ILE A 99 -16.43 13.45 21.54
N ALA A 100 -17.17 14.20 20.73
CA ALA A 100 -16.70 15.44 20.12
C ALA A 100 -16.12 16.45 21.12
N LEU A 101 -16.82 16.72 22.23
CA LEU A 101 -16.32 17.60 23.29
C LEU A 101 -15.04 17.07 23.92
N ARG A 102 -14.97 15.75 24.20
CA ARG A 102 -13.76 15.14 24.75
C ARG A 102 -12.57 15.21 23.80
N LEU A 103 -12.78 14.99 22.50
CA LEU A 103 -11.72 15.12 21.48
C LEU A 103 -11.16 16.55 21.48
N LEU A 104 -12.04 17.57 21.50
CA LEU A 104 -11.65 18.98 21.53
C LEU A 104 -10.94 19.36 22.83
N ASP A 105 -11.48 18.95 23.98
CA ASP A 105 -10.86 19.20 25.28
C ASP A 105 -9.49 18.55 25.38
N HIS A 106 -9.35 17.32 24.89
CA HIS A 106 -8.07 16.60 24.88
C HIS A 106 -7.04 17.31 24.00
N ALA A 107 -7.39 17.64 22.76
CA ALA A 107 -6.51 18.37 21.83
C ALA A 107 -6.06 19.72 22.43
N ARG A 108 -6.99 20.45 23.03
CA ARG A 108 -6.73 21.76 23.64
C ARG A 108 -5.87 21.67 24.89
N THR A 109 -6.22 20.80 25.83
CA THR A 109 -5.58 20.77 27.15
C THR A 109 -4.22 20.10 27.10
N LYS A 110 -4.06 19.05 26.28
CA LYS A 110 -2.81 18.29 26.19
C LYS A 110 -1.84 18.86 25.16
N HIS A 111 -2.35 19.37 24.03
CA HIS A 111 -1.50 19.78 22.89
C HIS A 111 -1.62 21.27 22.54
N LEU A 112 -2.37 22.06 23.31
CA LEU A 112 -2.64 23.50 23.06
C LEU A 112 -3.27 23.78 21.69
N ASP A 113 -3.88 22.75 21.09
CA ASP A 113 -4.49 22.80 19.76
C ASP A 113 -5.88 23.47 19.82
N ARG A 114 -6.05 24.51 19.00
CA ARG A 114 -7.30 25.29 18.87
C ARG A 114 -7.91 25.18 17.46
N GLU A 115 -7.29 24.39 16.59
CA GLU A 115 -7.62 24.28 15.17
C GLU A 115 -8.36 22.99 14.85
N THR A 116 -8.38 22.03 15.79
CA THR A 116 -9.11 20.76 15.63
C THR A 116 -10.59 21.05 15.48
N HIS A 117 -11.18 20.43 14.45
CA HIS A 117 -12.58 20.58 14.07
C HIS A 117 -13.30 19.22 14.17
N VAL A 118 -14.49 19.20 14.75
CA VAL A 118 -15.34 18.01 14.84
C VAL A 118 -16.69 18.27 14.19
N THR A 119 -17.00 17.49 13.17
CA THR A 119 -18.37 17.37 12.63
C THR A 119 -19.09 16.25 13.38
N ILE A 120 -20.14 16.61 14.10
CA ILE A 120 -21.02 15.72 14.85
C ILE A 120 -22.16 15.31 13.92
N LEU A 121 -22.18 14.03 13.53
CA LEU A 121 -23.14 13.49 12.59
C LEU A 121 -24.04 12.45 13.26
N ASP A 122 -25.34 12.58 13.09
CA ASP A 122 -26.32 11.61 13.57
C ASP A 122 -27.52 11.53 12.61
N ILE A 123 -28.17 10.38 12.56
CA ILE A 123 -29.37 10.17 11.75
C ILE A 123 -30.63 10.70 12.46
N ASN A 124 -30.58 10.87 13.79
CA ASN A 124 -31.68 11.32 14.62
C ASN A 124 -31.54 12.81 14.96
N ALA A 125 -32.46 13.62 14.42
CA ALA A 125 -32.52 15.05 14.67
C ALA A 125 -32.69 15.40 16.16
N HIS A 126 -33.48 14.64 16.94
CA HIS A 126 -33.69 14.91 18.37
C HIS A 126 -32.39 14.73 19.18
N MET A 127 -31.58 13.73 18.84
CA MET A 127 -30.27 13.52 19.48
C MET A 127 -29.37 14.73 19.23
N LEU A 128 -29.25 15.19 17.97
CA LEU A 128 -28.47 16.39 17.62
C LEU A 128 -28.95 17.64 18.37
N VAL A 129 -30.26 17.78 18.60
CA VAL A 129 -30.80 18.90 19.40
C VAL A 129 -30.32 18.83 20.85
N GLU A 130 -30.29 17.65 21.47
CA GLU A 130 -29.72 17.50 22.82
C GLU A 130 -28.20 17.77 22.83
N GLY A 131 -27.48 17.34 21.80
CA GLY A 131 -26.06 17.68 21.61
C GLY A 131 -25.82 19.18 21.47
N GLN A 132 -26.64 19.88 20.70
CA GLN A 132 -26.58 21.34 20.57
C GLN A 132 -26.76 22.04 21.92
N LYS A 133 -27.69 21.56 22.78
CA LYS A 133 -27.86 22.11 24.14
C LYS A 133 -26.62 21.90 24.99
N ARG A 134 -25.99 20.72 24.93
CA ARG A 134 -24.76 20.42 25.67
C ARG A 134 -23.59 21.27 25.21
N VAL A 135 -23.35 21.34 23.89
CA VAL A 135 -22.24 22.14 23.33
C VAL A 135 -22.46 23.63 23.63
N LYS A 136 -23.71 24.10 23.72
CA LYS A 136 -24.03 25.49 24.11
C LYS A 136 -23.51 25.89 25.48
N GLU A 137 -23.42 24.94 26.40
CA GLU A 137 -22.87 25.16 27.75
C GLU A 137 -21.34 25.07 27.78
N SER A 138 -20.72 24.63 26.69
CA SER A 138 -19.27 24.56 26.52
C SER A 138 -18.69 25.82 25.87
N MET A 139 -17.36 25.95 25.93
CA MET A 139 -16.65 27.05 25.26
C MET A 139 -16.60 26.93 23.72
N TYR A 140 -16.99 25.79 23.16
CA TYR A 140 -16.95 25.54 21.71
C TYR A 140 -18.22 26.01 21.00
N TRP A 141 -19.23 26.49 21.74
CA TRP A 141 -20.42 27.08 21.16
C TRP A 141 -20.08 28.28 20.27
N ASN A 142 -20.71 28.36 19.09
CA ASN A 142 -20.46 29.41 18.09
C ASN A 142 -18.99 29.53 17.64
N THR A 143 -18.20 28.46 17.74
CA THR A 143 -16.85 28.39 17.17
C THR A 143 -16.85 27.60 15.88
N PRO A 144 -15.89 27.81 14.96
CA PRO A 144 -15.75 26.98 13.77
C PRO A 144 -15.29 25.55 14.10
N GLN A 145 -15.01 25.20 15.36
CA GLN A 145 -14.50 23.89 15.76
C GLN A 145 -15.59 22.81 15.86
N VAL A 146 -16.87 23.18 15.92
CA VAL A 146 -17.98 22.21 16.02
C VAL A 146 -19.02 22.48 14.94
N LYS A 147 -19.39 21.43 14.20
CA LYS A 147 -20.51 21.45 13.24
C LYS A 147 -21.47 20.32 13.56
N PHE A 148 -22.77 20.59 13.55
CA PHE A 148 -23.81 19.56 13.69
C PHE A 148 -24.43 19.25 12.34
N GLN A 149 -24.58 17.97 12.02
CA GLN A 149 -25.07 17.53 10.72
C GLN A 149 -26.00 16.32 10.86
N LEU A 150 -27.12 16.37 10.15
CA LEU A 150 -28.01 15.23 9.96
C LEU A 150 -27.48 14.39 8.81
N GLY A 151 -27.28 13.08 9.02
CA GLY A 151 -26.75 12.20 7.97
C GLY A 151 -26.91 10.72 8.29
N ASN A 152 -26.86 9.89 7.24
CA ASN A 152 -26.91 8.45 7.34
C ASN A 152 -25.50 7.87 7.28
N ALA A 153 -25.08 7.16 8.33
CA ALA A 153 -23.76 6.52 8.40
C ALA A 153 -23.52 5.48 7.28
N GLU A 154 -24.59 4.92 6.70
CA GLU A 154 -24.53 3.94 5.61
C GLU A 154 -24.41 4.56 4.21
N ALA A 155 -24.58 5.89 4.11
CA ALA A 155 -24.53 6.66 2.85
C ALA A 155 -24.19 8.13 3.18
N LEU A 156 -22.91 8.39 3.49
CA LEU A 156 -22.46 9.72 3.90
C LEU A 156 -22.34 10.69 2.72
N ASP A 157 -22.35 10.20 1.49
CA ASP A 157 -22.42 10.97 0.25
C ASP A 157 -23.84 11.47 -0.09
N GLU A 158 -24.87 10.98 0.60
CA GLU A 158 -26.25 11.39 0.39
C GLU A 158 -26.71 12.50 1.36
N VAL A 159 -27.64 13.34 0.89
CA VAL A 159 -28.27 14.39 1.69
C VAL A 159 -29.61 13.90 2.23
N MET A 160 -29.84 14.09 3.52
CA MET A 160 -31.12 13.79 4.17
C MET A 160 -32.05 15.00 4.22
N PRO A 161 -33.37 14.79 4.09
CA PRO A 161 -34.34 15.87 4.32
C PRO A 161 -34.29 16.30 5.79
N VAL A 162 -33.97 17.58 6.01
CA VAL A 162 -33.93 18.17 7.35
C VAL A 162 -35.38 18.43 7.81
N PRO A 163 -35.85 17.87 8.94
CA PRO A 163 -37.20 18.11 9.43
C PRO A 163 -37.41 19.58 9.78
N GLU A 164 -38.53 20.16 9.33
CA GLU A 164 -38.92 21.50 9.78
C GLU A 164 -39.16 21.50 11.29
N ARG A 165 -38.43 22.35 12.01
CA ARG A 165 -38.74 22.62 13.42
C ARG A 165 -40.09 23.31 13.49
N LYS A 166 -41.11 22.61 13.97
CA LYS A 166 -42.31 23.27 14.50
C LYS A 166 -41.89 24.06 15.73
N ASN A 167 -41.55 25.34 15.54
CA ASN A 167 -41.40 26.27 16.65
C ASN A 167 -42.71 26.21 17.45
N PRO A 168 -42.68 25.89 18.76
CA PRO A 168 -43.90 25.86 19.54
C PRO A 168 -44.55 27.24 19.47
N VAL A 169 -45.83 27.24 19.10
CA VAL A 169 -46.71 28.41 19.21
C VAL A 169 -46.56 28.95 20.63
N ALA A 170 -46.40 30.27 20.75
CA ALA A 170 -46.09 30.98 21.98
C ALA A 170 -46.94 30.53 23.19
N SER A 171 -46.46 29.55 23.96
CA SER A 171 -46.89 29.32 25.33
C SER A 171 -45.81 28.58 26.14
N THR A 172 -45.30 29.28 27.16
CA THR A 172 -44.80 28.75 28.43
C THR A 172 -43.64 27.73 28.43
N ARG A 173 -42.46 28.13 27.93
CA ARG A 173 -41.13 27.93 28.57
C ARG A 173 -40.05 28.48 27.64
N ARG A 174 -39.05 29.17 28.19
CA ARG A 174 -37.85 29.66 27.46
C ARG A 174 -37.06 28.46 26.90
N GLN A 175 -37.46 27.90 25.76
CA GLN A 175 -36.61 26.97 25.03
C GLN A 175 -35.53 27.78 24.29
N PRO A 176 -34.25 27.38 24.37
CA PRO A 176 -33.17 28.09 23.71
C PRO A 176 -33.34 28.03 22.19
N ILE A 177 -33.16 29.18 21.51
CA ILE A 177 -33.02 29.21 20.06
C ILE A 177 -31.68 28.54 19.73
N LEU A 178 -31.75 27.40 19.05
CA LEU A 178 -30.59 26.63 18.57
C LEU A 178 -30.51 26.76 17.05
N PRO A 179 -29.32 26.73 16.44
CA PRO A 179 -29.17 26.82 15.00
C PRO A 179 -29.89 25.67 14.29
N PRO A 180 -30.38 25.89 13.05
CA PRO A 180 -30.98 24.83 12.26
C PRO A 180 -29.97 23.71 12.01
N LEU A 181 -30.46 22.48 11.89
CA LEU A 181 -29.63 21.37 11.43
C LEU A 181 -29.38 21.53 9.92
N VAL A 182 -28.23 21.05 9.48
CA VAL A 182 -27.88 20.95 8.06
C VAL A 182 -27.70 19.48 7.69
N SER A 183 -27.87 19.16 6.43
CA SER A 183 -27.48 17.86 5.87
C SER A 183 -26.72 18.15 4.58
N GLU A 184 -25.50 17.67 4.51
CA GLU A 184 -24.56 17.90 3.41
C GLU A 184 -23.85 16.57 3.10
N PRO A 185 -23.41 16.33 1.87
CA PRO A 185 -22.62 15.14 1.57
C PRO A 185 -21.21 15.27 2.20
N ILE A 186 -20.69 14.16 2.73
CA ILE A 186 -19.30 14.05 3.18
C ILE A 186 -18.47 13.56 2.01
N GLU A 187 -17.56 14.42 1.57
CA GLU A 187 -16.64 14.14 0.47
C GLU A 187 -15.68 12.98 0.80
N SER A 188 -15.31 12.21 -0.21
CA SER A 188 -14.33 11.14 -0.09
C SER A 188 -12.97 11.70 0.37
N GLU A 189 -12.29 10.95 1.24
CA GLU A 189 -11.00 11.27 1.85
C GLU A 189 -10.94 12.70 2.45
N SER A 190 -12.04 13.20 3.01
CA SER A 190 -12.10 14.53 3.63
C SER A 190 -11.81 14.51 5.15
N VAL A 191 -11.79 13.35 5.79
CA VAL A 191 -11.71 13.19 7.25
C VAL A 191 -10.34 12.64 7.66
N ASP A 192 -9.78 13.18 8.74
CA ASP A 192 -8.51 12.69 9.32
C ASP A 192 -8.77 11.60 10.38
N LEU A 193 -9.85 11.76 11.17
CA LEU A 193 -10.26 10.84 12.23
C LEU A 193 -11.78 10.59 12.16
N TYR A 194 -12.17 9.33 11.99
CA TYR A 194 -13.55 8.87 12.04
C TYR A 194 -13.80 8.20 13.38
N THR A 195 -14.75 8.71 14.17
CA THR A 195 -15.17 8.07 15.42
C THR A 195 -16.62 7.62 15.34
N ILE A 196 -16.92 6.47 15.93
CA ILE A 196 -18.29 6.02 16.20
C ILE A 196 -18.32 5.30 17.53
N ALA A 197 -19.11 5.81 18.49
CA ALA A 197 -19.16 5.28 19.85
C ALA A 197 -20.58 4.84 20.24
N PHE A 198 -20.75 3.56 20.55
CA PHE A 198 -22.03 2.94 20.92
C PHE A 198 -23.17 3.18 19.91
N GLY A 199 -22.83 3.37 18.64
CA GLY A 199 -23.77 3.67 17.57
C GLY A 199 -23.88 2.56 16.52
N ILE A 200 -22.74 1.97 16.14
CA ILE A 200 -22.62 1.15 14.93
C ILE A 200 -23.51 -0.11 14.94
N ARG A 201 -23.79 -0.68 16.13
CA ARG A 201 -24.68 -1.83 16.27
C ARG A 201 -26.13 -1.58 15.80
N ASN A 202 -26.53 -0.31 15.73
CA ASN A 202 -27.89 0.08 15.35
C ASN A 202 -28.06 0.24 13.83
N CYS A 203 -26.96 0.25 13.08
CA CYS A 203 -26.99 0.33 11.62
C CYS A 203 -27.57 -0.96 11.03
N THR A 204 -28.21 -0.83 9.87
CA THR A 204 -28.76 -1.94 9.11
C THR A 204 -27.64 -2.75 8.47
N HIS A 205 -26.72 -2.06 7.79
CA HIS A 205 -25.55 -2.64 7.12
C HIS A 205 -24.26 -2.09 7.72
N ILE A 206 -23.72 -2.80 8.71
CA ILE A 206 -22.46 -2.44 9.39
C ILE A 206 -21.30 -2.37 8.38
N ASP A 207 -21.27 -3.29 7.41
CA ASP A 207 -20.30 -3.34 6.32
C ASP A 207 -20.30 -2.04 5.48
N ARG A 208 -21.47 -1.48 5.19
CA ARG A 208 -21.57 -0.19 4.48
C ARG A 208 -21.06 0.98 5.30
N VAL A 209 -21.33 0.99 6.61
CA VAL A 209 -20.80 2.03 7.51
C VAL A 209 -19.27 2.01 7.51
N ILE A 210 -18.67 0.83 7.59
CA ILE A 210 -17.21 0.68 7.56
C ILE A 210 -16.67 1.09 6.18
N ALA A 211 -17.32 0.71 5.08
CA ALA A 211 -16.93 1.12 3.73
C ALA A 211 -17.01 2.65 3.55
N GLU A 212 -18.07 3.29 4.06
CA GLU A 212 -18.20 4.75 4.06
C GLU A 212 -17.14 5.40 4.93
N ALA A 213 -16.83 4.83 6.10
CA ALA A 213 -15.72 5.30 6.92
C ALA A 213 -14.39 5.24 6.15
N PHE A 214 -14.14 4.16 5.40
CA PHE A 214 -12.93 4.03 4.58
C PHE A 214 -12.91 5.06 3.46
N ARG A 215 -14.04 5.25 2.78
CA ARG A 215 -14.18 6.22 1.69
C ARG A 215 -13.91 7.65 2.15
N VAL A 216 -14.43 8.06 3.31
CA VAL A 216 -14.29 9.46 3.78
C VAL A 216 -12.96 9.74 4.46
N LEU A 217 -12.20 8.72 4.87
CA LEU A 217 -10.91 8.90 5.52
C LEU A 217 -9.78 9.11 4.52
N LYS A 218 -8.87 10.03 4.83
CA LYS A 218 -7.64 10.26 4.07
C LYS A 218 -6.67 9.07 4.14
N PRO A 219 -5.70 8.95 3.23
CA PRO A 219 -4.55 8.05 3.41
C PRO A 219 -3.82 8.32 4.75
N GLY A 220 -3.59 7.30 5.57
CA GLY A 220 -3.14 7.38 6.95
C GLY A 220 -4.19 7.83 7.98
N GLY A 221 -5.43 8.09 7.56
CA GLY A 221 -6.54 8.46 8.43
C GLY A 221 -6.96 7.31 9.36
N ILE A 222 -7.54 7.67 10.51
CA ILE A 222 -7.86 6.70 11.57
C ILE A 222 -9.37 6.45 11.60
N PHE A 223 -9.75 5.20 11.42
CA PHE A 223 -11.06 4.70 11.86
C PHE A 223 -10.97 4.27 13.31
N ALA A 224 -11.94 4.68 14.12
CA ALA A 224 -12.03 4.30 15.53
C ALA A 224 -13.47 4.01 15.93
N CYS A 225 -13.71 2.82 16.45
CA CYS A 225 -15.01 2.39 16.94
C CYS A 225 -14.92 1.98 18.40
N LEU A 226 -15.80 2.52 19.25
CA LEU A 226 -16.01 2.06 20.63
C LEU A 226 -17.40 1.43 20.71
N GLU A 227 -17.51 0.16 21.06
CA GLU A 227 -18.80 -0.55 21.12
C GLU A 227 -18.82 -1.61 22.22
N PHE A 228 -20.00 -2.11 22.59
CA PHE A 228 -20.13 -3.24 23.51
C PHE A 228 -19.53 -4.52 22.89
N GLY A 229 -18.75 -5.24 23.68
CA GLY A 229 -18.10 -6.48 23.29
C GLY A 229 -18.76 -7.71 23.91
N LYS A 230 -18.22 -8.88 23.58
CA LYS A 230 -18.50 -10.13 24.30
C LYS A 230 -17.50 -10.30 25.43
N VAL A 231 -18.01 -10.53 26.63
CA VAL A 231 -17.17 -10.81 27.82
C VAL A 231 -16.39 -12.09 27.60
N SER A 232 -15.07 -12.04 27.77
CA SER A 232 -14.17 -13.16 27.45
C SER A 232 -14.17 -14.28 28.50
N ILE A 233 -14.52 -13.96 29.75
CA ILE A 233 -14.51 -14.92 30.86
C ILE A 233 -15.89 -15.60 30.93
N PRO A 234 -16.01 -16.93 30.73
CA PRO A 234 -17.31 -17.60 30.59
C PRO A 234 -18.28 -17.41 31.77
N VAL A 235 -17.77 -17.48 33.00
CA VAL A 235 -18.59 -17.28 34.22
C VAL A 235 -19.11 -15.85 34.29
N LEU A 236 -18.24 -14.87 34.04
CA LEU A 236 -18.61 -13.46 34.05
C LEU A 236 -19.56 -13.13 32.90
N ALA A 237 -19.39 -13.75 31.73
CA ALA A 237 -20.28 -13.61 30.59
C ALA A 237 -21.70 -14.07 30.94
N GLN A 238 -21.84 -15.21 31.62
CA GLN A 238 -23.15 -15.69 32.07
C GLN A 238 -23.77 -14.76 33.11
N MET A 239 -23.00 -14.28 34.09
CA MET A 239 -23.49 -13.31 35.09
C MET A 239 -23.91 -11.99 34.45
N TYR A 240 -23.10 -11.46 33.54
CA TYR A 240 -23.40 -10.24 32.79
C TYR A 240 -24.65 -10.41 31.94
N LYS A 241 -24.81 -11.55 31.25
CA LYS A 241 -26.02 -11.87 30.48
C LYS A 241 -27.26 -11.89 31.36
N GLN A 242 -27.21 -12.53 32.53
CA GLN A 242 -28.32 -12.57 33.48
C GLN A 242 -28.68 -11.17 33.98
N TYR A 243 -27.67 -10.36 34.35
CA TYR A 243 -27.86 -8.96 34.74
C TYR A 243 -28.51 -8.16 33.59
N SER A 244 -27.98 -8.25 32.38
CA SER A 244 -28.48 -7.50 31.24
C SER A 244 -29.93 -7.82 30.92
N PHE A 245 -30.34 -9.11 30.88
CA PHE A 245 -31.73 -9.45 30.55
C PHE A 245 -32.75 -9.25 31.68
N HIS A 246 -32.34 -9.35 32.95
CA HIS A 246 -33.28 -9.31 34.08
C HIS A 246 -33.23 -8.04 34.92
N VAL A 247 -32.19 -7.21 34.77
CA VAL A 247 -32.00 -6.00 35.60
C VAL A 247 -32.11 -4.73 34.76
N ILE A 248 -31.53 -4.69 33.55
CA ILE A 248 -31.52 -3.46 32.73
C ILE A 248 -32.93 -3.03 32.26
N PRO A 249 -33.78 -3.90 31.67
CA PRO A 249 -35.11 -3.48 31.23
C PRO A 249 -36.02 -3.00 32.37
N PRO A 250 -36.09 -3.67 33.54
CA PRO A 250 -36.85 -3.15 34.68
C PRO A 250 -36.34 -1.81 35.24
N ILE A 251 -35.02 -1.58 35.27
CA ILE A 251 -34.46 -0.28 35.66
C ILE A 251 -34.93 0.81 34.68
N GLY A 252 -34.98 0.48 33.39
CA GLY A 252 -35.44 1.39 32.34
C GLY A 252 -36.90 1.80 32.49
N GLU A 253 -37.76 0.84 32.84
CA GLU A 253 -39.16 1.08 33.20
C GLU A 253 -39.27 1.97 34.44
N LEU A 254 -38.46 1.70 35.48
CA LEU A 254 -38.51 2.43 36.74
C LEU A 254 -38.00 3.88 36.64
N LEU A 255 -36.89 4.11 35.93
CA LEU A 255 -36.24 5.42 35.88
C LEU A 255 -36.77 6.33 34.77
N VAL A 256 -37.13 5.75 33.62
CA VAL A 256 -37.44 6.51 32.39
C VAL A 256 -38.80 6.12 31.79
N GLY A 257 -39.43 5.05 32.28
CA GLY A 257 -40.74 4.61 31.81
C GLY A 257 -40.71 3.92 30.43
N ASP A 258 -39.55 3.42 29.99
CA ASP A 258 -39.39 2.84 28.64
C ASP A 258 -38.67 1.50 28.69
N ARG A 259 -39.40 0.42 29.01
CA ARG A 259 -38.83 -0.94 29.09
C ARG A 259 -38.34 -1.46 27.74
N ASP A 260 -39.10 -1.20 26.68
CA ASP A 260 -38.92 -1.82 25.37
C ASP A 260 -37.62 -1.34 24.69
N SER A 261 -37.27 -0.06 24.84
CA SER A 261 -36.00 0.48 24.35
C SER A 261 -34.78 -0.19 24.97
N TYR A 262 -34.84 -0.53 26.26
CA TYR A 262 -33.73 -1.19 26.96
C TYR A 262 -33.74 -2.71 26.80
N GLN A 263 -34.89 -3.31 26.53
CA GLN A 263 -34.96 -4.68 26.03
C GLN A 263 -34.24 -4.78 24.67
N TYR A 264 -34.56 -3.88 23.72
CA TYR A 264 -33.86 -3.78 22.44
C TYR A 264 -32.35 -3.56 22.61
N LEU A 265 -31.91 -2.72 23.56
CA LEU A 265 -30.49 -2.50 23.84
C LEU A 265 -29.77 -3.82 24.12
N VAL A 266 -30.29 -4.63 25.04
CA VAL A 266 -29.68 -5.90 25.44
C VAL A 266 -29.67 -6.90 24.29
N GLU A 267 -30.77 -6.97 23.52
CA GLU A 267 -30.87 -7.84 22.34
C GLU A 267 -29.89 -7.43 21.23
N SER A 268 -29.69 -6.13 21.03
CA SER A 268 -28.74 -5.59 20.03
C SER A 268 -27.28 -5.92 20.39
N ILE A 269 -26.91 -5.84 21.68
CA ILE A 269 -25.59 -6.25 22.18
C ILE A 269 -25.41 -7.75 21.98
N GLU A 270 -26.48 -8.54 22.16
CA GLU A 270 -26.39 -9.98 21.95
C GLU A 270 -26.20 -10.36 20.48
N ARG A 271 -26.78 -9.61 19.54
CA ARG A 271 -26.60 -9.83 18.09
C ARG A 271 -25.35 -9.21 17.49
N PHE A 272 -24.72 -8.23 18.15
CA PHE A 272 -23.51 -7.59 17.63
C PHE A 272 -22.38 -8.62 17.43
N PRO A 273 -21.59 -8.52 16.34
CA PRO A 273 -20.50 -9.46 16.07
C PRO A 273 -19.52 -9.55 17.24
N THR A 274 -18.86 -10.70 17.35
CA THR A 274 -17.74 -10.85 18.29
C THR A 274 -16.60 -9.92 17.90
N GLN A 275 -15.66 -9.68 18.81
CA GLN A 275 -14.55 -8.77 18.57
C GLN A 275 -13.69 -9.16 17.37
N ALA A 276 -13.47 -10.46 17.18
CA ALA A 276 -12.73 -10.99 16.04
C ALA A 276 -13.51 -10.85 14.72
N GLU A 277 -14.82 -11.10 14.75
CA GLU A 277 -15.67 -10.97 13.55
C GLU A 277 -15.76 -9.51 13.11
N PHE A 278 -15.94 -8.57 14.03
CA PHE A 278 -15.99 -7.15 13.70
C PHE A 278 -14.64 -6.65 13.19
N ALA A 279 -13.52 -7.06 13.81
CA ALA A 279 -12.19 -6.78 13.29
C ALA A 279 -12.04 -7.27 11.85
N ARG A 280 -12.46 -8.51 11.54
CA ARG A 280 -12.44 -9.02 10.16
C ARG A 280 -13.23 -8.14 9.19
N MET A 281 -14.42 -7.67 9.59
CA MET A 281 -15.22 -6.76 8.76
C MET A 281 -14.49 -5.43 8.49
N VAL A 282 -13.81 -4.89 9.50
CA VAL A 282 -13.00 -3.66 9.35
C VAL A 282 -11.84 -3.90 8.37
N ALA A 283 -11.14 -5.02 8.49
CA ALA A 283 -10.07 -5.39 7.57
C ALA A 283 -10.56 -5.60 6.13
N GLU A 284 -11.72 -6.24 5.95
CA GLU A 284 -12.33 -6.49 4.63
C GLU A 284 -12.74 -5.22 3.90
N ALA A 285 -13.03 -4.14 4.62
CA ALA A 285 -13.30 -2.82 4.04
C ALA A 285 -12.05 -2.10 3.53
N GLY A 286 -10.85 -2.64 3.80
CA GLY A 286 -9.56 -2.07 3.37
C GLY A 286 -8.79 -1.38 4.49
N PHE A 287 -9.34 -1.28 5.70
CA PHE A 287 -8.60 -0.79 6.85
C PHE A 287 -7.57 -1.79 7.32
N LEU A 288 -6.58 -1.26 7.98
CA LEU A 288 -5.50 -2.05 8.51
C LEU A 288 -5.48 -1.91 10.02
N LEU A 289 -5.56 -3.05 10.71
CA LEU A 289 -5.75 -3.13 12.16
C LEU A 289 -4.41 -3.25 12.88
N PRO A 290 -4.27 -2.76 14.12
CA PRO A 290 -3.09 -3.07 14.91
C PRO A 290 -3.04 -4.59 15.32
N GLY A 291 -1.97 -5.06 15.96
CA GLY A 291 -1.25 -6.33 15.73
C GLY A 291 -1.88 -7.71 15.87
N THR A 292 -1.12 -8.70 15.37
CA THR A 292 -1.36 -10.15 15.54
C THR A 292 -0.14 -11.08 15.34
N ALA A 293 0.25 -11.81 16.40
CA ALA A 293 1.05 -13.05 16.29
C ALA A 293 0.58 -14.22 17.20
N GLU A 294 -0.16 -13.98 18.28
CA GLU A 294 -0.38 -15.01 19.32
C GLU A 294 -1.57 -15.96 19.08
N ALA A 295 -2.41 -15.66 18.11
CA ALA A 295 -3.67 -16.37 17.91
C ALA A 295 -3.57 -17.69 17.12
N SER A 296 -2.41 -17.97 16.53
CA SER A 296 -2.16 -19.20 15.76
C SER A 296 -1.88 -20.43 16.63
N SER A 297 -1.63 -20.28 17.93
CA SER A 297 -1.23 -21.39 18.83
C SER A 297 -2.40 -22.18 19.44
N MET A 298 -3.63 -21.68 19.34
CA MET A 298 -4.83 -22.25 19.99
C MET A 298 -5.82 -22.95 19.04
N GLY A 299 -5.45 -23.20 17.77
CA GLY A 299 -6.30 -23.95 16.82
C GLY A 299 -7.61 -23.25 16.41
N LEU A 300 -7.74 -21.97 16.73
CA LEU A 300 -8.78 -21.06 16.24
C LEU A 300 -8.14 -20.16 15.15
N PRO A 301 -8.88 -19.74 14.11
CA PRO A 301 -8.33 -18.81 13.12
C PRO A 301 -7.85 -17.52 13.82
N PRO A 302 -6.70 -16.98 13.44
CA PRO A 302 -5.86 -16.24 14.38
C PRO A 302 -6.34 -14.79 14.61
N LEU A 303 -6.96 -14.49 15.78
CA LEU A 303 -6.86 -13.26 16.62
C LEU A 303 -7.08 -13.69 18.11
N VAL A 304 -6.36 -13.26 19.18
CA VAL A 304 -6.28 -11.94 19.84
C VAL A 304 -5.05 -11.87 20.78
N GLY A 305 -4.34 -10.74 20.79
CA GLY A 305 -3.33 -10.41 21.81
C GLY A 305 -2.50 -9.20 21.39
N HIS A 306 -3.02 -8.00 21.66
CA HIS A 306 -2.50 -6.68 21.26
C HIS A 306 -2.49 -6.36 19.76
N GLY A 307 -3.64 -5.85 19.34
CA GLY A 307 -3.66 -4.57 18.63
C GLY A 307 -4.88 -4.34 17.74
N ALA A 308 -5.58 -5.37 17.27
CA ALA A 308 -6.74 -5.14 16.40
C ALA A 308 -7.93 -4.50 17.14
N TRP A 309 -8.00 -4.76 18.45
CA TRP A 309 -8.91 -4.09 19.38
C TRP A 309 -8.38 -4.12 20.82
N GLU A 310 -8.90 -3.23 21.65
CA GLU A 310 -8.67 -3.16 23.10
C GLU A 310 -9.96 -3.49 23.85
N ASN A 311 -9.94 -4.57 24.64
CA ASN A 311 -11.05 -4.89 25.54
C ASN A 311 -10.98 -4.04 26.81
N LEU A 312 -12.10 -3.44 27.16
CA LEU A 312 -12.33 -2.67 28.37
C LEU A 312 -13.23 -3.45 29.32
N THR A 313 -12.93 -3.38 30.62
CA THR A 313 -13.71 -4.03 31.68
C THR A 313 -14.06 -5.48 31.34
N PHE A 314 -13.03 -6.32 31.13
CA PHE A 314 -13.18 -7.75 30.82
C PHE A 314 -13.94 -8.07 29.51
N GLY A 315 -14.02 -7.10 28.58
CA GLY A 315 -14.66 -7.25 27.28
C GLY A 315 -16.12 -6.82 27.22
N VAL A 316 -16.62 -6.14 28.27
CA VAL A 316 -17.96 -5.52 28.24
C VAL A 316 -18.02 -4.42 27.18
N ALA A 317 -16.96 -3.61 27.07
CA ALA A 317 -16.77 -2.65 25.99
C ALA A 317 -15.44 -2.94 25.29
N THR A 318 -15.35 -2.56 24.03
CA THR A 318 -14.19 -2.83 23.19
C THR A 318 -13.95 -1.64 22.26
N ILE A 319 -12.68 -1.33 22.00
CA ILE A 319 -12.26 -0.31 21.04
C ILE A 319 -11.58 -1.00 19.85
N TRP A 320 -12.00 -0.71 18.63
CA TRP A 320 -11.32 -1.12 17.40
C TRP A 320 -10.75 0.12 16.70
N THR A 321 -9.57 -0.02 16.09
CA THR A 321 -8.96 1.03 15.27
C THR A 321 -8.46 0.47 13.95
N GLY A 322 -8.45 1.30 12.91
CA GLY A 322 -7.89 0.97 11.60
C GLY A 322 -7.23 2.17 10.93
N THR A 323 -6.16 1.94 10.14
CA THR A 323 -5.49 2.98 9.34
C THR A 323 -5.43 2.60 7.86
N SER A 324 -5.16 3.57 6.99
CA SER A 324 -4.81 3.35 5.58
C SER A 324 -3.28 3.46 5.39
N GLY A 325 -2.66 2.50 4.70
CA GLY A 325 -1.20 2.36 4.62
C GLY A 325 -0.52 3.22 3.55
N LEU A 326 0.81 3.11 3.42
CA LEU A 326 1.58 3.80 2.38
C LEU A 326 1.49 3.11 1.01
N ARG A 327 1.47 3.89 -0.07
CA ARG A 327 1.54 3.36 -1.44
C ARG A 327 2.96 3.47 -2.00
N VAL A 328 3.52 2.35 -2.45
CA VAL A 328 4.89 2.27 -2.97
C VAL A 328 4.87 1.82 -4.42
N GLN A 329 5.52 2.59 -5.31
CA GLN A 329 5.72 2.20 -6.69
C GLN A 329 7.16 1.72 -6.91
N LEU A 330 7.27 0.49 -7.41
CA LEU A 330 8.53 -0.18 -7.73
C LEU A 330 8.71 -0.18 -9.24
N ALA A 331 9.89 0.20 -9.73
CA ALA A 331 10.17 0.24 -11.16
C ALA A 331 11.58 -0.30 -11.44
N THR A 332 11.72 -1.22 -12.40
CA THR A 332 13.03 -1.72 -12.82
C THR A 332 13.22 -1.73 -14.33
N TYR A 333 14.43 -1.42 -14.79
CA TYR A 333 14.79 -1.49 -16.20
C TYR A 333 16.28 -1.79 -16.40
N ASN A 334 16.59 -2.88 -17.10
CA ASN A 334 17.93 -3.10 -17.64
C ASN A 334 18.09 -2.30 -18.94
N ALA A 335 18.96 -1.30 -18.89
CA ALA A 335 19.12 -0.29 -19.93
C ALA A 335 20.19 -0.61 -20.97
N GLY A 336 20.82 -1.79 -20.95
CA GLY A 336 21.73 -2.23 -22.01
C GLY A 336 22.84 -1.22 -22.37
N GLN A 337 23.36 -0.49 -21.38
CA GLN A 337 24.47 0.46 -21.45
C GLN A 337 24.18 1.76 -22.23
N MET A 338 22.92 2.16 -22.34
CA MET A 338 22.51 3.22 -23.25
C MET A 338 22.61 4.65 -22.72
N PHE A 339 22.59 4.90 -21.41
CA PHE A 339 22.43 6.27 -20.91
C PHE A 339 23.67 7.15 -20.99
N ASP A 340 24.77 6.62 -21.53
CA ASP A 340 25.97 7.39 -21.81
C ASP A 340 25.95 7.89 -23.27
N GLY A 341 25.53 9.13 -23.46
CA GLY A 341 25.59 9.86 -24.74
C GLY A 341 24.39 9.73 -25.68
N SER A 342 23.46 8.79 -25.46
CA SER A 342 22.27 8.62 -26.32
C SER A 342 20.98 9.28 -25.81
N GLY A 343 21.05 9.93 -24.64
CA GLY A 343 19.90 10.56 -23.97
C GLY A 343 19.05 9.56 -23.17
N VAL A 344 18.15 10.09 -22.34
CA VAL A 344 17.17 9.31 -21.57
C VAL A 344 15.89 9.22 -22.42
N PRO A 345 15.30 8.03 -22.66
CA PRO A 345 14.05 7.89 -23.39
C PRO A 345 12.92 8.49 -22.57
N GLU A 346 11.77 8.69 -23.21
CA GLU A 346 10.56 9.10 -22.51
C GLU A 346 10.24 8.09 -21.40
N LEU A 347 10.04 8.55 -20.15
CA LEU A 347 9.80 7.68 -18.99
C LEU A 347 8.33 7.67 -18.55
N GLN A 348 7.49 8.52 -19.13
CA GLN A 348 6.14 8.77 -18.65
C GLN A 348 5.29 7.52 -18.63
N GLU A 349 5.28 6.75 -19.70
CA GLU A 349 4.51 5.52 -19.76
C GLU A 349 5.01 4.44 -18.79
N TRP A 350 6.31 4.43 -18.46
CA TRP A 350 6.84 3.48 -17.48
C TRP A 350 6.48 3.86 -16.05
N LEU A 351 6.61 5.15 -15.71
CA LEU A 351 6.49 5.63 -14.33
C LEU A 351 5.10 6.14 -13.98
N ILE A 352 4.28 6.55 -14.95
CA ILE A 352 2.92 7.06 -14.74
C ILE A 352 1.91 6.17 -15.48
N PRO A 353 1.07 5.40 -14.78
CA PRO A 353 -0.03 4.67 -15.38
C PRO A 353 -1.18 5.64 -15.75
N THR A 354 -1.33 5.96 -17.04
CA THR A 354 -2.43 6.82 -17.55
C THR A 354 -3.56 6.02 -18.22
N VAL A 355 -4.74 6.64 -18.32
CA VAL A 355 -6.01 6.07 -18.81
C VAL A 355 -5.99 5.62 -20.29
N SER A 356 -5.07 6.16 -21.11
CA SER A 356 -5.08 5.94 -22.56
C SER A 356 -4.16 4.79 -22.97
N GLU A 357 -4.53 3.53 -22.72
CA GLU A 357 -3.73 2.41 -23.23
C GLU A 357 -4.57 1.32 -23.91
N SER A 358 -4.32 1.15 -25.20
CA SER A 358 -4.96 0.16 -26.07
C SER A 358 -4.50 -1.26 -25.77
N ARG A 359 -5.30 -2.26 -26.18
CA ARG A 359 -5.11 -3.72 -26.09
C ARG A 359 -3.72 -4.27 -26.50
N ARG A 360 -2.81 -3.47 -27.06
CA ARG A 360 -1.43 -3.87 -27.45
C ARG A 360 -0.39 -3.80 -26.32
N SER A 361 -0.72 -3.25 -25.16
CA SER A 361 0.14 -3.27 -23.96
C SER A 361 0.06 -4.57 -23.15
N GLY A 362 -0.55 -5.63 -23.69
CA GLY A 362 -0.61 -6.95 -23.05
C GLY A 362 -1.74 -7.17 -22.05
N TYR A 363 -2.71 -6.26 -21.94
CA TYR A 363 -3.84 -6.41 -21.00
C TYR A 363 -4.76 -7.60 -21.35
N ALA A 364 -5.01 -8.46 -20.36
CA ALA A 364 -6.28 -9.15 -20.16
C ALA A 364 -6.54 -9.31 -18.66
N THR A 365 -7.75 -8.98 -18.22
CA THR A 365 -8.27 -9.16 -16.86
C THR A 365 -8.39 -10.64 -16.51
N THR A 366 -8.13 -11.02 -15.26
CA THR A 366 -8.02 -12.40 -14.77
C THR A 366 -9.29 -13.24 -14.75
N ASP A 367 -10.46 -12.74 -15.17
CA ASP A 367 -11.71 -13.47 -14.97
C ASP A 367 -12.36 -13.98 -16.27
N GLY A 368 -12.19 -15.28 -16.51
CA GLY A 368 -12.91 -16.04 -17.53
C GLY A 368 -14.36 -16.39 -17.18
N ALA A 369 -14.92 -15.87 -16.09
CA ALA A 369 -16.30 -16.17 -15.68
C ALA A 369 -16.93 -15.13 -14.74
N ALA A 370 -16.93 -13.84 -15.11
CA ALA A 370 -17.95 -12.88 -14.68
C ALA A 370 -17.73 -11.54 -15.38
N ALA A 371 -18.70 -11.12 -16.19
CA ALA A 371 -18.82 -9.74 -16.62
C ALA A 371 -19.29 -8.87 -15.43
N THR A 372 -18.42 -8.60 -14.45
CA THR A 372 -18.55 -7.51 -13.44
C THR A 372 -17.29 -7.43 -12.56
N THR A 373 -16.14 -7.11 -13.16
CA THR A 373 -15.14 -6.19 -12.57
C THR A 373 -14.15 -5.86 -13.67
N ALA A 374 -14.56 -4.95 -14.57
CA ALA A 374 -13.57 -4.08 -15.18
C ALA A 374 -12.88 -3.34 -14.02
N MET A 375 -11.75 -3.85 -13.54
CA MET A 375 -10.89 -3.16 -12.58
C MET A 375 -10.35 -1.91 -13.28
N SER A 376 -11.19 -0.88 -13.24
CA SER A 376 -11.02 0.53 -13.56
C SER A 376 -9.76 0.91 -14.36
N LEU A 377 -9.95 1.17 -15.66
CA LEU A 377 -9.07 1.96 -16.52
C LEU A 377 -9.07 3.46 -16.13
N GLY A 378 -9.08 3.79 -14.84
CA GLY A 378 -9.08 5.17 -14.33
C GLY A 378 -7.66 5.68 -14.01
N PRO A 379 -7.47 7.02 -13.91
CA PRO A 379 -6.22 7.57 -13.41
C PRO A 379 -6.05 7.15 -11.94
N ARG A 380 -4.80 6.89 -11.55
CA ARG A 380 -4.44 6.47 -10.19
C ARG A 380 -3.81 7.62 -9.43
N GLU A 381 -4.03 7.65 -8.12
CA GLU A 381 -3.35 8.62 -7.26
C GLU A 381 -1.85 8.32 -7.23
N ALA A 382 -1.06 9.38 -7.27
CA ALA A 382 0.40 9.31 -7.18
C ALA A 382 0.85 8.58 -5.90
N PRO A 383 1.83 7.67 -5.97
CA PRO A 383 2.29 6.88 -4.82
C PRO A 383 3.05 7.74 -3.81
N ASP A 384 3.14 7.29 -2.57
CA ASP A 384 3.91 7.98 -1.52
C ASP A 384 5.42 7.88 -1.75
N ILE A 385 5.88 6.72 -2.25
CA ILE A 385 7.29 6.43 -2.49
C ILE A 385 7.47 5.82 -3.89
N TYR A 386 8.49 6.27 -4.61
CA TYR A 386 9.03 5.58 -5.78
C TYR A 386 10.37 4.94 -5.46
N ALA A 387 10.55 3.68 -5.84
CA ALA A 387 11.85 3.02 -5.91
C ALA A 387 12.15 2.65 -7.36
N VAL A 388 13.15 3.31 -7.96
CA VAL A 388 13.51 3.14 -9.38
C VAL A 388 14.90 2.52 -9.48
N ALA A 389 14.95 1.30 -10.02
CA ALA A 389 16.17 0.51 -10.20
C ALA A 389 16.57 0.43 -11.67
N ILE A 390 17.84 0.73 -11.97
CA ILE A 390 18.39 0.59 -13.32
C ILE A 390 19.61 -0.33 -13.29
N GLN A 391 19.68 -1.25 -14.25
CA GLN A 391 20.83 -2.11 -14.48
C GLN A 391 21.46 -1.78 -15.84
N GLU A 392 22.78 -1.99 -15.95
CA GLU A 392 23.55 -1.62 -17.14
C GLU A 392 23.28 -0.18 -17.57
N CYS A 393 23.32 0.78 -16.64
CA CYS A 393 23.03 2.17 -16.96
C CYS A 393 24.02 2.77 -17.99
N ALA A 394 25.30 2.44 -17.85
CA ALA A 394 26.39 2.99 -18.65
C ALA A 394 27.35 1.87 -19.11
N PRO A 395 28.22 2.13 -20.10
CA PRO A 395 29.25 1.19 -20.52
C PRO A 395 30.07 0.67 -19.34
N LEU A 396 30.26 -0.65 -19.28
CA LEU A 396 30.80 -1.31 -18.08
C LEU A 396 32.16 -0.75 -17.63
N HIS A 397 33.06 -0.43 -18.56
CA HIS A 397 34.36 0.16 -18.25
C HIS A 397 34.24 1.50 -17.50
N LYS A 398 33.37 2.41 -17.96
CA LYS A 398 33.08 3.68 -17.28
C LYS A 398 32.35 3.48 -15.95
N ALA A 399 31.45 2.50 -15.90
CA ALA A 399 30.72 2.12 -14.70
C ALA A 399 31.70 1.69 -13.58
N LEU A 400 32.61 0.76 -13.88
CA LEU A 400 33.66 0.29 -12.98
C LEU A 400 34.66 1.40 -12.63
N ALA A 401 35.02 2.25 -13.59
CA ALA A 401 35.90 3.40 -13.36
C ALA A 401 35.27 4.51 -12.49
N GLY A 402 33.94 4.53 -12.35
CA GLY A 402 33.23 5.59 -11.63
C GLY A 402 32.95 6.83 -12.48
N MET A 403 33.07 6.70 -13.80
CA MET A 403 32.95 7.78 -14.78
C MET A 403 31.54 7.82 -15.41
N HIS A 404 30.48 7.74 -14.59
CA HIS A 404 29.09 7.68 -15.07
C HIS A 404 28.15 8.67 -14.35
N THR A 405 28.70 9.60 -13.57
CA THR A 405 27.95 10.64 -12.84
C THR A 405 27.02 11.46 -13.74
N GLN A 406 27.43 11.74 -14.98
CA GLN A 406 26.59 12.47 -15.94
C GLN A 406 25.32 11.68 -16.30
N ALA A 407 25.45 10.38 -16.57
CA ALA A 407 24.31 9.52 -16.90
C ALA A 407 23.35 9.39 -15.70
N VAL A 408 23.89 9.23 -14.49
CA VAL A 408 23.10 9.18 -13.23
C VAL A 408 22.31 10.48 -13.04
N ASN A 409 22.96 11.64 -13.19
CA ASN A 409 22.32 12.94 -13.01
C ASN A 409 21.24 13.21 -14.07
N GLN A 410 21.50 12.87 -15.34
CA GLN A 410 20.51 13.01 -16.41
C GLN A 410 19.28 12.14 -16.15
N LEU A 411 19.50 10.92 -15.66
CA LEU A 411 18.44 9.98 -15.31
C LEU A 411 17.61 10.47 -14.11
N ASP A 412 18.25 10.94 -13.04
CA ASP A 412 17.56 11.53 -11.88
C ASP A 412 16.67 12.71 -12.31
N VAL A 413 17.22 13.64 -13.10
CA VAL A 413 16.46 14.79 -13.59
C VAL A 413 15.28 14.35 -14.46
N ALA A 414 15.48 13.36 -15.33
CA ALA A 414 14.41 12.82 -16.17
C ALA A 414 13.31 12.16 -15.33
N ILE A 415 13.67 11.30 -14.37
CA ILE A 415 12.73 10.62 -13.47
C ILE A 415 11.92 11.66 -12.70
N ARG A 416 12.57 12.62 -12.02
CA ARG A 416 11.88 13.65 -11.25
C ARG A 416 10.96 14.49 -12.12
N ARG A 417 11.38 14.90 -13.32
CA ARG A 417 10.50 15.61 -14.27
C ARG A 417 9.29 14.78 -14.68
N THR A 418 9.48 13.48 -14.88
CA THR A 418 8.41 12.57 -15.23
C THR A 418 7.44 12.36 -14.08
N VAL A 419 7.87 11.88 -12.92
CA VAL A 419 6.97 11.58 -11.79
C VAL A 419 6.26 12.82 -11.29
N ARG A 420 6.81 14.02 -11.53
CA ARG A 420 6.12 15.28 -11.25
C ARG A 420 4.80 15.42 -11.98
N LEU A 421 4.64 14.78 -13.13
CA LEU A 421 3.39 14.79 -13.89
C LEU A 421 2.35 13.82 -13.33
N HIS A 422 2.71 12.95 -12.39
CA HIS A 422 1.76 12.05 -11.74
C HIS A 422 0.93 12.88 -10.76
N GLN A 423 -0.33 13.11 -11.10
CA GLN A 423 -1.23 13.96 -10.32
C GLN A 423 -1.97 13.14 -9.25
N SER A 424 -2.36 13.80 -8.16
CA SER A 424 -3.43 13.33 -7.29
C SER A 424 -4.76 13.37 -8.07
N VAL A 425 -5.57 12.31 -7.94
CA VAL A 425 -6.96 12.24 -8.44
C VAL A 425 -7.86 12.61 -7.26
N VAL A 426 -9.07 13.17 -7.40
CA VAL A 426 -10.33 12.41 -7.32
C VAL A 426 -11.55 13.35 -7.45
N ARG A 427 -12.22 13.26 -8.60
CA ARG A 427 -13.69 13.44 -8.73
C ARG A 427 -14.32 12.08 -9.05
N ASP A 428 -15.60 11.89 -8.74
CA ASP A 428 -16.34 10.63 -8.96
C ASP A 428 -16.38 10.19 -10.44
N ASP A 429 -16.10 11.11 -11.36
CA ASP A 429 -16.02 10.89 -12.81
C ASP A 429 -14.64 10.40 -13.30
N ARG A 430 -13.68 10.16 -12.39
CA ARG A 430 -12.30 9.75 -12.71
C ARG A 430 -11.50 10.79 -13.50
N MET A 431 -11.78 12.08 -13.35
CA MET A 431 -10.98 13.18 -13.89
C MET A 431 -10.05 13.78 -12.83
N TYR A 432 -8.97 14.45 -13.28
CA TYR A 432 -8.09 15.22 -12.41
C TYR A 432 -8.77 16.50 -11.90
N ASP A 433 -8.51 16.87 -10.65
CA ASP A 433 -8.99 18.15 -10.12
C ASP A 433 -8.32 19.33 -10.84
N PRO A 434 -9.01 20.47 -11.02
CA PRO A 434 -8.39 21.73 -11.41
C PRO A 434 -7.25 22.13 -10.46
N LEU A 435 -6.26 22.88 -10.98
CA LEU A 435 -5.11 23.40 -10.19
C LEU A 435 -5.56 24.16 -8.92
N GLU A 436 -6.70 24.84 -9.02
CA GLU A 436 -7.32 25.65 -7.97
C GLU A 436 -7.96 24.82 -6.85
N LEU A 437 -8.37 23.58 -7.14
CA LEU A 437 -8.92 22.62 -6.17
C LEU A 437 -7.85 21.66 -5.61
N GLY A 438 -6.58 21.95 -5.90
CA GLY A 438 -5.45 21.16 -5.46
C GLY A 438 -4.93 20.19 -6.50
N GLY A 439 -5.58 19.95 -7.64
CA GLY A 439 -5.00 19.12 -8.68
C GLY A 439 -3.67 19.69 -9.22
N GLY A 440 -2.86 18.86 -9.88
CA GLY A 440 -1.61 19.31 -10.49
C GLY A 440 -0.37 18.51 -10.08
N PRO A 441 0.81 18.93 -10.56
CA PRO A 441 2.01 18.11 -10.56
C PRO A 441 2.61 17.92 -9.16
N GLU A 442 2.85 16.67 -8.74
CA GLU A 442 3.41 16.33 -7.43
C GLU A 442 4.92 16.53 -7.33
N ASN A 443 5.42 17.00 -6.19
CA ASN A 443 6.86 17.09 -5.96
C ASN A 443 7.35 15.86 -5.20
N TYR A 444 8.50 15.35 -5.63
CA TYR A 444 9.17 14.20 -5.04
C TYR A 444 10.62 14.53 -4.73
N ALA A 445 10.99 14.39 -3.46
CA ALA A 445 12.36 14.57 -2.99
C ALA A 445 13.15 13.28 -3.23
N LYS A 446 14.40 13.39 -3.68
CA LYS A 446 15.32 12.25 -3.80
C LYS A 446 15.89 11.91 -2.43
N MET A 447 15.39 10.84 -1.83
CA MET A 447 15.77 10.40 -0.48
C MET A 447 16.98 9.49 -0.46
N ALA A 448 17.15 8.69 -1.52
CA ALA A 448 18.32 7.84 -1.68
C ALA A 448 18.81 7.84 -3.13
N GLU A 449 20.12 7.86 -3.29
CA GLU A 449 20.81 7.53 -4.53
C GLU A 449 21.97 6.60 -4.17
N ILE A 450 22.01 5.42 -4.78
CA ILE A 450 23.16 4.53 -4.64
C ILE A 450 23.50 3.92 -5.99
N CYS A 451 24.79 3.97 -6.32
CA CYS A 451 25.32 3.42 -7.56
C CYS A 451 26.58 2.60 -7.30
N HIS A 452 26.62 1.41 -7.89
CA HIS A 452 27.80 0.55 -7.87
C HIS A 452 27.89 -0.26 -9.16
N GLY A 453 29.03 -0.16 -9.84
CA GLY A 453 29.18 -0.69 -11.20
C GLY A 453 28.09 -0.13 -12.10
N GLY A 454 27.38 -1.01 -12.81
CA GLY A 454 26.28 -0.64 -13.71
C GLY A 454 24.89 -0.57 -13.06
N LEU A 455 24.80 -0.70 -11.72
CA LEU A 455 23.53 -0.73 -10.98
C LEU A 455 23.27 0.64 -10.34
N ILE A 456 22.04 1.10 -10.42
CA ILE A 456 21.56 2.31 -9.75
C ILE A 456 20.24 1.98 -9.04
N LEU A 457 20.06 2.54 -7.85
CA LEU A 457 18.78 2.61 -7.15
C LEU A 457 18.54 4.05 -6.70
N PHE A 458 17.39 4.59 -7.09
CA PHE A 458 16.85 5.83 -6.57
C PHE A 458 15.64 5.54 -5.69
N VAL A 459 15.53 6.24 -4.57
CA VAL A 459 14.30 6.29 -3.77
C VAL A 459 13.83 7.73 -3.70
N TYR A 460 12.59 7.97 -4.13
CA TYR A 460 11.94 9.27 -4.05
C TYR A 460 10.72 9.20 -3.15
N ALA A 461 10.45 10.27 -2.40
CA ALA A 461 9.28 10.36 -1.52
C ALA A 461 8.50 11.64 -1.81
N ARG A 462 7.16 11.53 -1.77
CA ARG A 462 6.23 12.62 -2.05
C ARG A 462 6.41 13.74 -1.01
N GLU A 463 6.67 14.97 -1.45
CA GLU A 463 6.93 16.12 -0.58
C GLU A 463 5.64 16.73 -0.04
N ARG A 464 4.58 16.78 -0.84
CA ARG A 464 3.29 17.27 -0.39
C ARG A 464 2.53 16.16 0.33
N PRO A 465 1.90 16.44 1.47
CA PRO A 465 0.96 15.48 2.03
C PRO A 465 -0.21 15.33 1.05
N PRO A 466 -0.89 14.17 1.02
CA PRO A 466 -2.05 13.98 0.14
C PRO A 466 -3.02 15.17 0.33
N GLN A 467 -3.31 15.92 -0.74
CA GLN A 467 -3.80 17.30 -0.62
C GLN A 467 -5.17 17.45 0.05
N ARG A 468 -5.93 16.36 0.17
CA ARG A 468 -7.14 16.34 0.98
C ARG A 468 -6.87 16.58 2.48
N THR A 469 -5.61 16.55 2.93
CA THR A 469 -5.16 16.80 4.31
C THR A 469 -5.05 18.28 4.71
N GLN A 470 -5.16 19.24 3.78
CA GLN A 470 -4.95 20.69 4.05
C GLN A 470 -3.75 20.98 4.99
N GLY A 471 -2.62 20.28 4.80
CA GLY A 471 -1.37 20.57 5.53
C GLY A 471 -1.30 20.06 6.98
N ARG A 472 -2.19 19.16 7.41
CA ARG A 472 -2.25 18.66 8.81
C ARG A 472 -1.56 17.31 9.05
N GLN A 473 -1.17 16.61 7.99
CA GLN A 473 -0.42 15.35 8.05
C GLN A 473 0.96 15.54 7.42
N LEU A 474 2.01 14.90 7.97
CA LEU A 474 3.32 14.88 7.33
C LEU A 474 3.29 13.99 6.09
N SER A 475 3.86 14.48 4.99
CA SER A 475 4.02 13.67 3.79
C SER A 475 5.02 12.53 4.01
N ALA A 476 5.06 11.56 3.11
CA ALA A 476 6.05 10.49 3.15
C ALA A 476 7.49 11.04 3.23
N ALA A 477 7.78 12.14 2.51
CA ALA A 477 9.08 12.78 2.58
C ALA A 477 9.38 13.33 3.99
N HIS A 478 8.43 14.03 4.60
CA HIS A 478 8.60 14.62 5.94
C HIS A 478 8.59 13.57 7.06
N ARG A 479 8.04 12.37 6.81
CA ARG A 479 8.11 11.24 7.74
C ARG A 479 9.47 10.54 7.72
N ILE A 480 10.22 10.59 6.62
CA ILE A 480 11.54 9.92 6.54
C ILE A 480 12.53 10.63 7.45
N LYS A 481 13.10 9.89 8.41
CA LYS A 481 14.06 10.42 9.38
C LYS A 481 15.47 9.88 9.22
N GLU A 482 15.62 8.71 8.62
CA GLU A 482 16.94 8.12 8.34
C GLU A 482 16.91 7.34 7.02
N VAL A 483 17.98 7.48 6.23
CA VAL A 483 18.23 6.64 5.07
C VAL A 483 19.66 6.13 5.14
N ARG A 484 19.86 4.82 5.01
CA ARG A 484 21.19 4.19 4.86
C ARG A 484 21.29 3.54 3.50
N THR A 485 22.43 3.64 2.82
CA THR A 485 22.64 3.00 1.50
C THR A 485 23.82 2.05 1.50
N SER A 486 23.76 0.98 0.70
CA SER A 486 24.81 -0.03 0.68
C SER A 486 24.94 -0.69 -0.67
N PHE A 487 26.06 -1.37 -0.90
CA PHE A 487 26.29 -2.16 -2.10
C PHE A 487 27.12 -3.41 -1.83
N VAL A 488 27.02 -4.37 -2.76
CA VAL A 488 27.80 -5.60 -2.80
C VAL A 488 28.12 -5.98 -4.25
N GLY A 489 29.40 -6.21 -4.53
CA GLY A 489 29.85 -6.82 -5.78
C GLY A 489 29.83 -8.35 -5.68
N THR A 490 29.31 -9.01 -6.71
CA THR A 490 29.21 -10.48 -6.79
C THR A 490 29.69 -11.03 -8.14
N GLY A 491 30.24 -10.17 -8.99
CA GLY A 491 30.71 -10.54 -10.32
C GLY A 491 31.99 -11.36 -10.30
N ILE A 492 32.97 -10.96 -11.11
CA ILE A 492 34.23 -11.71 -11.21
C ILE A 492 34.84 -11.86 -9.80
N GLY A 493 35.25 -13.10 -9.46
CA GLY A 493 35.78 -13.44 -8.14
C GLY A 493 34.79 -13.31 -6.98
N MET A 494 33.48 -13.15 -7.22
CA MET A 494 32.45 -12.84 -6.21
C MET A 494 32.65 -11.48 -5.52
N VAL A 495 33.37 -10.55 -6.14
CA VAL A 495 33.74 -9.26 -5.53
C VAL A 495 33.51 -8.05 -6.42
N MET A 496 33.61 -8.20 -7.74
CA MET A 496 33.49 -7.06 -8.66
C MET A 496 32.04 -6.62 -8.88
N GLY A 497 31.84 -5.32 -9.15
CA GLY A 497 30.54 -4.66 -9.28
C GLY A 497 29.82 -4.84 -10.63
N ASN A 498 30.33 -5.69 -11.53
CA ASN A 498 29.66 -6.00 -12.80
C ASN A 498 28.38 -6.86 -12.63
N LYS A 499 28.23 -7.48 -11.45
CA LYS A 499 27.05 -8.17 -10.93
C LYS A 499 27.01 -7.91 -9.43
N GLY A 500 25.83 -7.96 -8.81
CA GLY A 500 25.70 -7.60 -7.40
C GLY A 500 24.36 -7.01 -7.05
N ALA A 501 24.35 -6.23 -5.98
CA ALA A 501 23.20 -5.47 -5.56
C ALA A 501 23.60 -4.13 -4.95
N VAL A 502 22.70 -3.16 -5.07
CA VAL A 502 22.70 -1.92 -4.29
C VAL A 502 21.40 -1.84 -3.50
N GLY A 503 21.41 -1.21 -2.34
CA GLY A 503 20.22 -1.10 -1.51
C GLY A 503 20.12 0.20 -0.74
N ALA A 504 18.90 0.52 -0.34
CA ALA A 504 18.55 1.66 0.50
C ALA A 504 17.59 1.19 1.61
N ARG A 505 17.98 1.40 2.86
CA ARG A 505 17.15 1.20 4.04
C ARG A 505 16.60 2.56 4.47
N VAL A 506 15.28 2.69 4.50
CA VAL A 506 14.55 3.94 4.75
C VAL A 506 13.73 3.77 6.02
N VAL A 507 13.97 4.64 7.00
CA VAL A 507 13.24 4.69 8.26
C VAL A 507 12.26 5.86 8.20
N LEU A 508 10.98 5.54 8.38
CA LEU A 508 9.88 6.49 8.42
C LEU A 508 9.35 6.57 9.85
N SER A 509 9.24 7.79 10.37
CA SER A 509 8.46 8.06 11.57
C SER A 509 7.05 7.51 11.41
N SER A 510 6.52 6.95 12.50
CA SER A 510 5.13 6.49 12.55
C SER A 510 4.15 7.53 12.02
N ALA A 511 3.15 7.08 11.27
CA ALA A 511 2.02 7.94 10.86
C ALA A 511 1.25 8.48 12.09
N VAL A 512 1.32 7.76 13.21
CA VAL A 512 0.79 8.17 14.51
C VAL A 512 1.96 8.71 15.35
N PRO A 513 1.99 9.98 15.77
CA PRO A 513 3.19 10.48 16.44
C PRO A 513 3.36 9.81 17.83
N GLY A 514 4.56 9.31 18.11
CA GLY A 514 4.85 8.46 19.29
C GLY A 514 4.63 6.95 19.08
N GLY A 515 4.16 6.51 17.91
CA GLY A 515 4.14 5.10 17.49
C GLY A 515 5.51 4.60 16.99
N PRO A 516 5.68 3.28 16.76
CA PRO A 516 6.93 2.70 16.29
C PRO A 516 7.26 3.12 14.85
N ASP A 517 8.54 3.34 14.57
CA ASP A 517 8.98 3.65 13.21
C ASP A 517 8.73 2.50 12.25
N GLU A 518 8.42 2.85 11.01
CA GLU A 518 8.25 1.94 9.90
C GLU A 518 9.54 1.89 9.07
N VAL A 519 9.96 0.71 8.61
CA VAL A 519 11.24 0.53 7.92
C VAL A 519 11.03 -0.18 6.60
N CYS A 520 11.45 0.46 5.52
CA CYS A 520 11.41 -0.09 4.17
C CYS A 520 12.83 -0.27 3.63
N THR A 521 13.16 -1.47 3.16
CA THR A 521 14.42 -1.77 2.49
C THR A 521 14.18 -2.05 1.01
N PHE A 522 14.83 -1.28 0.15
CA PHE A 522 14.78 -1.43 -1.31
C PHE A 522 16.12 -1.99 -1.79
N VAL A 523 16.10 -3.01 -2.65
CA VAL A 523 17.30 -3.66 -3.19
C VAL A 523 17.20 -3.78 -4.71
N CYS A 524 18.10 -3.11 -5.42
CA CYS A 524 18.32 -3.31 -6.85
C CYS A 524 19.37 -4.40 -7.05
N ALA A 525 19.03 -5.52 -7.69
CA ALA A 525 19.94 -6.63 -7.94
C ALA A 525 20.17 -6.89 -9.44
N HIS A 526 21.38 -7.31 -9.77
CA HIS A 526 21.76 -7.78 -11.11
C HIS A 526 22.59 -9.06 -10.97
N LEU A 527 21.95 -10.21 -11.18
CA LEU A 527 22.54 -11.54 -10.94
C LEU A 527 23.07 -12.19 -12.23
N ALA A 528 23.78 -13.30 -12.09
CA ALA A 528 24.49 -14.00 -13.15
C ALA A 528 23.57 -14.36 -14.31
N ALA A 529 24.00 -13.97 -15.51
CA ALA A 529 23.30 -14.24 -16.75
C ALA A 529 23.41 -15.71 -17.19
N HIS A 530 22.65 -16.07 -18.22
CA HIS A 530 22.54 -17.40 -18.84
C HIS A 530 21.64 -18.40 -18.10
N ASP A 531 20.98 -19.25 -18.88
CA ASP A 531 20.01 -20.24 -18.44
C ASP A 531 20.61 -21.30 -17.50
N HIS A 532 21.83 -21.78 -17.77
CA HIS A 532 22.52 -22.79 -16.97
C HIS A 532 23.06 -22.29 -15.61
N ASN A 533 23.13 -20.97 -15.39
CA ASN A 533 23.77 -20.37 -14.21
C ASN A 533 22.87 -20.24 -12.97
N VAL A 534 21.88 -21.12 -12.81
CA VAL A 534 20.95 -21.09 -11.66
C VAL A 534 21.70 -21.19 -10.33
N GLN A 535 22.65 -22.13 -10.21
CA GLN A 535 23.44 -22.29 -8.98
C GLN A 535 24.34 -21.09 -8.69
N ARG A 536 24.86 -20.45 -9.74
CA ARG A 536 25.61 -19.20 -9.59
C ARG A 536 24.72 -18.09 -9.05
N ARG A 537 23.49 -17.93 -9.55
CA ARG A 537 22.52 -16.96 -9.02
C ARG A 537 22.17 -17.21 -7.56
N HIS A 538 22.07 -18.48 -7.13
CA HIS A 538 21.88 -18.81 -5.71
C HIS A 538 23.07 -18.33 -4.85
N ALA A 539 24.29 -18.61 -5.29
CA ALA A 539 25.50 -18.17 -4.61
C ALA A 539 25.61 -16.64 -4.54
N GLU A 540 25.26 -15.94 -5.62
CA GLU A 540 25.25 -14.48 -5.66
C GLU A 540 24.17 -13.89 -4.74
N TRP A 541 22.94 -14.42 -4.77
CA TRP A 541 21.89 -13.97 -3.85
C TRP A 541 22.25 -14.20 -2.39
N ARG A 542 22.82 -15.37 -2.06
CA ARG A 542 23.35 -15.63 -0.71
C ARG A 542 24.40 -14.60 -0.32
N ALA A 543 25.34 -14.32 -1.22
CA ALA A 543 26.40 -13.36 -0.96
C ALA A 543 25.88 -11.92 -0.83
N VAL A 544 24.74 -11.58 -1.45
CA VAL A 544 24.00 -10.34 -1.21
C VAL A 544 23.45 -10.32 0.21
N CYS A 545 22.76 -11.37 0.64
CA CYS A 545 22.23 -11.49 2.01
C CYS A 545 23.32 -11.41 3.09
N GLU A 546 24.49 -11.98 2.85
CA GLU A 546 25.58 -12.03 3.82
C GLU A 546 26.43 -10.73 3.87
N ARG A 547 26.41 -9.89 2.82
CA ARG A 547 27.38 -8.78 2.67
C ARG A 547 26.76 -7.40 2.35
N LEU A 548 25.48 -7.33 2.01
CA LEU A 548 24.77 -6.05 1.86
C LEU A 548 24.38 -5.52 3.25
N VAL A 549 25.34 -4.84 3.88
CA VAL A 549 25.23 -4.31 5.25
C VAL A 549 25.06 -2.80 5.24
N PHE A 550 24.06 -2.30 5.96
CA PHE A 550 23.78 -0.88 6.20
C PHE A 550 24.39 -0.45 7.54
N ASP A 551 25.62 0.05 7.48
CA ASP A 551 26.40 0.44 8.64
C ASP A 551 26.23 1.95 8.99
N PRO A 552 26.65 2.42 10.18
CA PRO A 552 26.46 3.81 10.59
C PRO A 552 27.12 4.84 9.67
N MET A 553 28.22 4.49 8.99
CA MET A 553 28.89 5.38 8.03
C MET A 553 28.14 5.50 6.70
N SER A 554 27.06 4.74 6.53
CA SER A 554 26.27 4.67 5.31
C SER A 554 25.00 5.53 5.34
N VAL A 555 24.77 6.27 6.44
CA VAL A 555 23.68 7.24 6.58
C VAL A 555 23.83 8.35 5.53
N GLN A 556 22.72 8.64 4.84
CA GLN A 556 22.62 9.69 3.84
C GLN A 556 22.16 11.00 4.48
N VAL A 557 22.66 12.12 3.94
CA VAL A 557 22.13 13.44 4.27
C VAL A 557 20.79 13.61 3.56
N LEU A 558 19.73 13.82 4.33
CA LEU A 558 18.39 14.04 3.77
C LEU A 558 18.34 15.39 3.03
N PRO A 559 17.64 15.46 1.88
CA PRO A 559 17.51 16.70 1.13
C PRO A 559 16.68 17.72 1.91
N PRO A 560 16.91 19.03 1.69
CA PRO A 560 15.96 20.04 2.17
C PRO A 560 14.61 19.84 1.48
N LEU A 561 13.54 19.79 2.27
CA LEU A 561 12.18 19.64 1.78
C LEU A 561 11.50 21.00 1.62
N GLN A 562 10.57 21.11 0.68
CA GLN A 562 9.73 22.30 0.56
C GLN A 562 8.65 22.26 1.64
N ASP A 563 8.76 23.12 2.65
CA ASP A 563 7.78 23.25 3.73
C ASP A 563 6.64 24.20 3.32
N PRO A 564 5.35 23.79 3.40
CA PRO A 564 4.24 24.71 3.17
C PRO A 564 4.06 25.77 4.27
N LEU A 565 4.50 25.55 5.53
CA LEU A 565 4.03 26.36 6.67
C LEU A 565 4.98 26.59 7.85
N SER A 566 6.20 26.05 7.94
CA SER A 566 7.02 26.24 9.15
C SER A 566 8.38 26.93 8.95
N GLN A 567 8.66 27.88 9.86
CA GLN A 567 10.00 28.34 10.25
C GLN A 567 10.60 27.40 11.31
N GLU A 568 10.26 26.11 11.33
CA GLU A 568 10.87 25.17 12.27
C GLU A 568 12.21 24.66 11.75
N LYS A 569 13.16 24.51 12.68
CA LYS A 569 14.48 24.00 12.38
C LYS A 569 14.35 22.60 11.76
N PRO A 570 15.21 22.24 10.79
CA PRO A 570 15.26 20.89 10.26
C PRO A 570 15.34 19.90 11.41
N ALA A 571 14.58 18.80 11.32
CA ALA A 571 14.59 17.73 12.30
C ALA A 571 16.04 17.43 12.69
N THR A 572 16.39 17.68 13.95
CA THR A 572 17.68 17.25 14.50
C THR A 572 17.72 15.75 14.30
N PHE A 573 18.71 15.25 13.54
CA PHE A 573 18.92 13.81 13.39
C PHE A 573 18.79 13.17 14.77
N ASP A 574 17.87 12.22 14.92
CA ASP A 574 17.90 11.29 16.04
C ASP A 574 19.34 10.74 16.13
N VAL A 575 19.83 10.49 17.35
CA VAL A 575 21.18 9.95 17.56
C VAL A 575 21.35 8.72 16.67
N ILE A 576 22.24 8.82 15.67
CA ILE A 576 22.54 7.71 14.75
C ILE A 576 23.05 6.55 15.61
N ASP A 577 22.38 5.41 15.53
CA ASP A 577 22.86 4.22 16.22
C ASP A 577 24.14 3.67 15.58
N ASP A 578 24.95 3.00 16.39
CA ASP A 578 26.16 2.32 15.92
C ASP A 578 25.88 0.91 15.33
N HIS A 579 24.62 0.60 14.99
CA HIS A 579 24.20 -0.74 14.60
C HIS A 579 24.46 -1.05 13.11
N GLU A 580 24.83 -2.30 12.82
CA GLU A 580 24.96 -2.82 11.45
C GLU A 580 23.70 -3.61 11.07
N TYR A 581 22.92 -3.09 10.11
CA TYR A 581 21.69 -3.73 9.67
C TYR A 581 21.91 -4.59 8.42
N SER A 582 21.32 -5.77 8.38
CA SER A 582 21.11 -6.58 7.19
C SER A 582 19.92 -6.06 6.37
N LEU A 583 19.78 -6.56 5.14
CA LEU A 583 18.60 -6.25 4.31
C LEU A 583 17.28 -6.80 4.87
N TYR A 584 17.33 -7.73 5.82
CA TYR A 584 16.15 -8.33 6.45
C TYR A 584 15.75 -7.63 7.76
N ASP A 585 16.58 -6.72 8.30
CA ASP A 585 16.27 -5.89 9.48
C ASP A 585 15.36 -4.72 9.11
N THR A 586 14.16 -5.09 8.66
CA THR A 586 13.19 -4.23 8.03
C THR A 586 11.78 -4.78 8.22
N HIS A 587 10.81 -3.88 8.15
CA HIS A 587 9.40 -4.24 8.15
C HIS A 587 8.95 -4.66 6.75
N HIS A 588 9.46 -3.97 5.73
CA HIS A 588 9.17 -4.22 4.32
C HIS A 588 10.44 -4.35 3.50
N LEU A 589 10.57 -5.46 2.77
CA LEU A 589 11.68 -5.72 1.87
C LEU A 589 11.18 -5.77 0.44
N PHE A 590 11.79 -4.96 -0.41
CA PHE A 590 11.54 -4.91 -1.84
C PHE A 590 12.82 -5.30 -2.59
N VAL A 591 12.70 -6.28 -3.48
CA VAL A 591 13.79 -6.68 -4.36
C VAL A 591 13.34 -6.49 -5.80
N LEU A 592 14.08 -5.64 -6.52
CA LEU A 592 13.79 -5.25 -7.88
C LEU A 592 15.06 -5.39 -8.72
N GLY A 593 14.94 -5.73 -10.00
CA GLY A 593 16.11 -5.78 -10.87
C GLY A 593 16.10 -6.89 -11.92
N ASP A 594 17.24 -7.00 -12.60
CA ASP A 594 17.56 -8.10 -13.51
C ASP A 594 18.11 -9.29 -12.70
N LEU A 595 17.19 -10.11 -12.19
CA LEU A 595 17.51 -11.32 -11.45
C LEU A 595 18.01 -12.46 -12.37
N ASN A 596 17.92 -12.27 -13.68
CA ASN A 596 18.45 -13.16 -14.71
C ASN A 596 17.94 -14.61 -14.72
N TYR A 597 16.89 -14.95 -13.95
CA TYR A 597 16.20 -16.23 -14.06
C TYR A 597 15.50 -16.37 -15.42
N ARG A 598 15.55 -17.57 -16.00
CA ARG A 598 15.10 -17.88 -17.36
C ARG A 598 13.97 -18.91 -17.35
N LEU A 599 13.55 -19.36 -18.53
CA LEU A 599 12.69 -20.54 -18.66
C LEU A 599 13.52 -21.82 -18.59
N ALA A 600 13.06 -22.77 -17.78
CA ALA A 600 13.62 -24.11 -17.64
C ALA A 600 13.03 -25.03 -18.73
N THR A 601 13.89 -25.49 -19.66
CA THR A 601 13.51 -26.42 -20.72
C THR A 601 14.02 -27.83 -20.43
N GLY A 602 13.31 -28.87 -20.89
CA GLY A 602 13.69 -30.27 -20.69
C GLY A 602 13.44 -30.80 -19.28
N VAL A 603 12.68 -30.06 -18.46
CA VAL A 603 12.24 -30.46 -17.12
C VAL A 603 10.76 -30.17 -16.95
N GLU A 604 10.09 -30.92 -16.06
CA GLU A 604 8.69 -30.65 -15.70
C GLU A 604 8.54 -29.25 -15.08
N GLY A 605 7.43 -28.59 -15.41
CA GLY A 605 7.04 -27.31 -14.82
C GLY A 605 6.51 -27.49 -13.39
N VAL A 606 6.43 -26.38 -12.66
CA VAL A 606 5.91 -26.31 -11.29
C VAL A 606 4.70 -25.39 -11.23
N SER A 607 3.86 -25.54 -10.20
CA SER A 607 2.79 -24.56 -9.96
C SER A 607 3.39 -23.15 -9.76
N PRO A 608 2.97 -22.15 -10.54
CA PRO A 608 3.52 -20.81 -10.41
C PRO A 608 3.10 -20.08 -9.11
N ALA A 609 2.04 -20.54 -8.45
CA ALA A 609 1.64 -20.12 -7.10
C ALA A 609 2.20 -20.99 -5.94
N GLY A 610 3.18 -21.87 -6.20
CA GLY A 610 3.75 -22.75 -5.16
C GLY A 610 2.80 -23.81 -4.60
N ARG A 611 1.69 -24.12 -5.29
CA ARG A 611 0.74 -25.17 -4.89
C ARG A 611 1.23 -26.55 -5.32
N HIS A 612 0.91 -27.59 -4.55
CA HIS A 612 1.18 -28.95 -4.98
C HIS A 612 0.31 -29.32 -6.19
N THR A 613 0.95 -29.75 -7.27
CA THR A 613 0.28 -30.28 -8.47
C THR A 613 0.65 -31.75 -8.68
N ALA A 614 -0.24 -32.51 -9.31
CA ALA A 614 0.04 -33.91 -9.62
C ALA A 614 1.25 -34.03 -10.59
N PRO A 615 2.08 -35.08 -10.49
CA PRO A 615 3.14 -35.33 -11.46
C PRO A 615 2.61 -35.33 -12.90
N GLY A 616 3.39 -34.78 -13.84
CA GLY A 616 2.98 -34.67 -15.25
C GLY A 616 1.95 -33.58 -15.58
N THR A 617 1.47 -32.80 -14.60
CA THR A 617 0.55 -31.67 -14.85
C THR A 617 1.16 -30.64 -15.82
N PHE A 618 2.48 -30.42 -15.72
CA PHE A 618 3.24 -29.53 -16.59
C PHE A 618 4.41 -30.32 -17.22
N PRO A 619 4.20 -30.99 -18.37
CA PRO A 619 5.21 -31.85 -18.98
C PRO A 619 6.42 -31.06 -19.49
N PRO A 620 7.60 -31.68 -19.66
CA PRO A 620 8.78 -30.97 -20.12
C PRO A 620 8.58 -30.28 -21.47
N ILE A 621 8.97 -29.00 -21.56
CA ILE A 621 8.94 -28.23 -22.81
C ILE A 621 10.32 -28.13 -23.45
N THR A 622 10.35 -28.07 -24.78
CA THR A 622 11.55 -27.87 -25.58
C THR A 622 11.77 -26.39 -25.91
N ARG A 623 12.96 -26.08 -26.44
CA ARG A 623 13.25 -24.74 -27.01
C ARG A 623 12.29 -24.39 -28.16
N GLY A 624 11.88 -25.38 -28.96
CA GLY A 624 10.96 -25.18 -30.08
C GLY A 624 9.58 -24.72 -29.61
N ASP A 625 9.09 -25.32 -28.52
CA ASP A 625 7.79 -24.99 -27.93
C ASP A 625 7.76 -23.55 -27.40
N VAL A 626 8.81 -23.14 -26.69
CA VAL A 626 8.97 -21.75 -26.23
C VAL A 626 8.94 -20.77 -27.41
N LEU A 627 9.69 -21.06 -28.49
CA LEU A 627 9.73 -20.20 -29.69
C LEU A 627 8.42 -20.22 -30.48
N GLN A 628 7.63 -21.28 -30.40
CA GLN A 628 6.30 -21.35 -31.01
C GLN A 628 5.31 -20.45 -30.28
N VAL A 629 5.27 -20.51 -28.95
CA VAL A 629 4.51 -19.58 -28.11
C VAL A 629 4.95 -18.15 -28.38
N ALA A 630 6.26 -17.93 -28.51
CA ALA A 630 6.82 -16.61 -28.65
C ALA A 630 6.54 -15.91 -29.98
N ARG A 631 6.26 -16.68 -31.04
CA ARG A 631 5.94 -16.14 -32.36
C ARG A 631 4.55 -15.50 -32.45
N THR A 632 3.63 -15.89 -31.56
CA THR A 632 2.24 -15.41 -31.64
C THR A 632 2.01 -14.07 -30.94
N PHE A 633 2.92 -13.57 -30.10
CA PHE A 633 2.78 -12.31 -29.33
C PHE A 633 1.42 -12.11 -28.62
N GLU A 634 0.64 -13.19 -28.43
CA GLU A 634 -0.66 -13.16 -27.76
C GLU A 634 -0.47 -13.35 -26.25
N SER A 635 -0.94 -12.37 -25.46
CA SER A 635 -0.77 -12.30 -24.00
C SER A 635 -1.23 -13.56 -23.25
N GLN A 636 -2.26 -14.24 -23.77
CA GLN A 636 -2.80 -15.46 -23.15
C GLN A 636 -1.89 -16.69 -23.30
N ARG A 637 -1.04 -16.74 -24.33
CA ARG A 637 -0.17 -17.90 -24.55
C ARG A 637 1.07 -17.87 -23.66
N TRP A 638 1.54 -16.71 -23.23
CA TRP A 638 2.69 -16.60 -22.32
C TRP A 638 2.43 -17.19 -20.95
N ALA A 639 1.17 -17.17 -20.48
CA ALA A 639 0.78 -17.78 -19.21
C ALA A 639 1.11 -19.29 -19.18
N SER A 640 1.10 -19.97 -20.33
CA SER A 640 1.51 -21.39 -20.43
C SER A 640 2.99 -21.63 -20.13
N LEU A 641 3.84 -20.60 -20.19
CA LEU A 641 5.27 -20.69 -19.88
C LEU A 641 5.58 -20.40 -18.41
N ALA A 642 4.65 -19.82 -17.65
CA ALA A 642 4.85 -19.48 -16.24
C ALA A 642 5.26 -20.67 -15.35
N PRO A 643 4.73 -21.89 -15.55
CA PRO A 643 5.18 -23.07 -14.80
C PRO A 643 6.67 -23.41 -14.97
N TYR A 644 7.31 -22.93 -16.04
CA TYR A 644 8.70 -23.21 -16.36
C TYR A 644 9.65 -22.08 -15.96
N ASP A 645 9.18 -21.06 -15.23
CA ASP A 645 10.03 -20.01 -14.69
C ASP A 645 11.00 -20.57 -13.63
N GLN A 646 12.30 -20.41 -13.88
CA GLN A 646 13.34 -20.83 -12.94
C GLN A 646 13.21 -20.14 -11.58
N LEU A 647 12.79 -18.87 -11.50
CA LEU A 647 12.70 -18.19 -10.21
C LEU A 647 11.63 -18.84 -9.33
N VAL A 648 10.44 -19.07 -9.89
CA VAL A 648 9.34 -19.76 -9.22
C VAL A 648 9.79 -21.15 -8.76
N ARG A 649 10.42 -21.92 -9.65
CA ARG A 649 10.92 -23.27 -9.35
C ARG A 649 11.88 -23.28 -8.15
N GLU A 650 12.84 -22.38 -8.13
CA GLU A 650 13.86 -22.36 -7.07
C GLU A 650 13.34 -21.73 -5.76
N ARG A 651 12.36 -20.82 -5.83
CA ARG A 651 11.71 -20.20 -4.67
C ARG A 651 10.75 -21.15 -3.95
N PHE A 652 10.00 -21.94 -4.70
CA PHE A 652 8.96 -22.85 -4.20
C PHE A 652 9.39 -24.31 -4.19
N ALA A 653 10.69 -24.59 -4.34
CA ALA A 653 11.24 -25.90 -4.04
C ALA A 653 10.94 -26.29 -2.57
N PRO A 654 10.86 -27.59 -2.23
CA PRO A 654 10.57 -28.05 -0.85
C PRO A 654 11.48 -27.41 0.21
N THR A 655 12.71 -27.11 -0.17
CA THR A 655 13.58 -26.20 0.57
C THR A 655 13.87 -25.00 -0.34
N PRO A 656 13.38 -23.79 -0.01
CA PRO A 656 13.65 -22.59 -0.79
C PRO A 656 15.16 -22.36 -0.93
N ARG A 657 15.63 -22.07 -2.14
CA ARG A 657 17.06 -21.88 -2.44
C ARG A 657 17.44 -20.41 -2.62
N THR A 658 16.44 -19.54 -2.82
CA THR A 658 16.63 -18.13 -3.16
C THR A 658 15.41 -17.31 -2.74
N MET A 659 15.56 -15.98 -2.69
CA MET A 659 14.49 -15.01 -2.45
C MET A 659 13.62 -15.34 -1.22
N HIS A 660 14.27 -15.79 -0.14
CA HIS A 660 13.61 -16.17 1.12
C HIS A 660 12.74 -15.03 1.63
N HIS A 661 11.56 -15.38 2.14
CA HIS A 661 10.53 -14.47 2.66
C HIS A 661 9.88 -13.54 1.63
N LEU A 662 10.30 -13.57 0.36
CA LEU A 662 9.69 -12.73 -0.67
C LEU A 662 8.54 -13.44 -1.39
N HIS A 663 7.53 -12.64 -1.75
CA HIS A 663 6.48 -12.97 -2.69
C HIS A 663 7.04 -12.90 -4.10
N VAL A 664 6.76 -13.92 -4.90
CA VAL A 664 7.11 -13.96 -6.31
C VAL A 664 5.81 -13.90 -7.10
N PRO A 665 5.53 -12.77 -7.76
CA PRO A 665 4.35 -12.62 -8.60
C PRO A 665 4.31 -13.69 -9.71
N ASP A 666 3.13 -14.27 -9.89
CA ASP A 666 2.85 -15.22 -10.96
C ASP A 666 2.65 -14.46 -12.29
N MET A 667 3.66 -14.54 -13.16
CA MET A 667 3.64 -13.85 -14.46
C MET A 667 2.49 -14.30 -15.36
N GLY A 668 1.96 -15.52 -15.17
CA GLY A 668 0.80 -16.02 -15.90
C GLY A 668 -0.49 -15.33 -15.48
N VAL A 669 -0.68 -15.09 -14.17
CA VAL A 669 -1.84 -14.39 -13.61
C VAL A 669 -1.84 -12.92 -14.02
N TYR A 670 -0.68 -12.27 -13.98
CA TYR A 670 -0.54 -10.88 -14.41
C TYR A 670 -0.45 -10.72 -15.93
N HIS A 671 -0.48 -11.82 -16.69
CA HIS A 671 -0.37 -11.85 -18.15
C HIS A 671 0.84 -11.06 -18.70
N ILE A 672 1.96 -11.09 -17.97
CA ILE A 672 3.17 -10.33 -18.33
C ILE A 672 3.91 -11.06 -19.46
N PRO A 673 4.12 -10.45 -20.63
CA PRO A 673 4.96 -11.04 -21.66
C PRO A 673 6.42 -11.14 -21.20
N PRO A 674 7.23 -12.07 -21.74
CA PRO A 674 8.66 -12.11 -21.47
C PRO A 674 9.32 -10.76 -21.74
N THR A 675 10.07 -10.26 -20.76
CA THR A 675 10.72 -8.95 -20.81
C THR A 675 12.09 -9.00 -21.51
N TYR A 676 12.58 -10.19 -21.81
CA TYR A 676 13.83 -10.48 -22.49
C TYR A 676 13.62 -11.68 -23.43
N LYS A 677 14.33 -11.88 -24.54
CA LYS A 677 15.41 -11.09 -25.17
C LYS A 677 14.92 -10.47 -26.48
N TYR A 678 14.99 -9.16 -26.58
CA TYR A 678 14.59 -8.43 -27.78
C TYR A 678 15.80 -7.99 -28.61
N LYS A 679 15.55 -7.54 -29.84
CA LYS A 679 16.52 -6.77 -30.62
C LYS A 679 16.51 -5.33 -30.09
N ALA A 680 17.65 -4.90 -29.56
CA ALA A 680 17.85 -3.50 -29.15
C ALA A 680 17.89 -2.57 -30.38
N ARG A 681 17.44 -1.34 -30.21
CA ARG A 681 17.42 -0.25 -31.22
C ARG A 681 16.70 -0.61 -32.52
N GLY A 682 15.62 -1.38 -32.45
CA GLY A 682 14.76 -1.71 -33.59
C GLY A 682 13.60 -0.72 -33.76
N GLU A 683 13.06 -0.63 -34.98
CA GLU A 683 11.84 0.15 -35.29
C GLU A 683 10.57 -0.49 -34.72
N MET A 684 10.58 -1.81 -34.52
CA MET A 684 9.47 -2.58 -33.96
C MET A 684 9.95 -3.61 -32.94
N GLU A 685 9.02 -4.07 -32.10
CA GLU A 685 9.24 -5.13 -31.13
C GLU A 685 9.56 -6.46 -31.83
N GLN A 686 10.83 -6.88 -31.77
CA GLN A 686 11.25 -8.14 -32.36
C GLN A 686 12.11 -8.93 -31.39
N LEU A 687 11.75 -10.20 -31.19
CA LEU A 687 12.55 -11.12 -30.39
C LEU A 687 13.90 -11.42 -31.08
N SER A 688 14.93 -11.59 -30.26
CA SER A 688 16.24 -12.02 -30.70
C SER A 688 16.32 -13.54 -30.75
N SER A 689 16.85 -14.11 -31.83
CA SER A 689 17.16 -15.54 -31.91
C SER A 689 18.36 -15.96 -31.05
N LYS A 690 19.10 -14.99 -30.47
CA LYS A 690 20.33 -15.28 -29.70
C LYS A 690 20.07 -16.03 -28.40
N ARG A 691 18.89 -15.87 -27.79
CA ARG A 691 18.47 -16.57 -26.55
C ARG A 691 16.97 -16.76 -26.52
N LEU A 692 16.52 -17.73 -25.73
CA LEU A 692 15.10 -17.88 -25.45
C LEU A 692 14.56 -16.65 -24.71
N PRO A 693 13.30 -16.26 -24.99
CA PRO A 693 12.62 -15.28 -24.18
C PRO A 693 12.40 -15.78 -22.74
N GLY A 694 12.32 -14.87 -21.77
CA GLY A 694 11.99 -15.15 -20.38
C GLY A 694 11.74 -13.88 -19.55
N TRP A 695 11.57 -14.05 -18.24
CA TRP A 695 11.29 -12.97 -17.27
C TRP A 695 12.46 -12.75 -16.29
N PRO A 696 13.59 -12.19 -16.76
CA PRO A 696 14.71 -11.88 -15.89
C PRO A 696 14.45 -10.63 -15.02
N ASP A 697 13.64 -9.68 -15.50
CA ASP A 697 13.32 -8.43 -14.80
C ASP A 697 12.14 -8.65 -13.84
N ARG A 698 12.37 -8.49 -12.53
CA ARG A 698 11.40 -8.86 -11.49
C ARG A 698 11.25 -7.79 -10.42
N LEU A 699 10.04 -7.72 -9.86
CA LEU A 699 9.70 -6.93 -8.68
C LEU A 699 9.10 -7.88 -7.65
N LEU A 700 9.77 -8.02 -6.51
CA LEU A 700 9.44 -8.93 -5.42
C LEU A 700 9.29 -8.12 -4.12
N TRP A 701 8.43 -8.57 -3.22
CA TRP A 701 8.23 -7.90 -1.94
C TRP A 701 7.97 -8.89 -0.80
N GLY A 702 8.27 -8.51 0.43
CA GLY A 702 8.01 -9.29 1.63
C GLY A 702 7.81 -8.39 2.85
N SER A 703 6.95 -8.82 3.77
CA SER A 703 6.66 -8.10 5.02
C SER A 703 7.05 -8.96 6.21
N SER A 704 7.44 -8.33 7.33
CA SER A 704 7.82 -9.04 8.55
C SER A 704 6.63 -9.67 9.29
N ASP A 705 5.40 -9.27 8.97
CA ASP A 705 4.18 -9.84 9.56
C ASP A 705 3.94 -11.29 9.06
N ALA A 706 4.57 -12.22 9.76
CA ALA A 706 4.68 -13.62 9.38
C ALA A 706 3.35 -14.40 9.50
N SER A 707 2.34 -13.83 10.16
CA SER A 707 1.04 -14.47 10.44
C SER A 707 0.07 -14.41 9.24
N ALA A 708 0.19 -13.39 8.39
CA ALA A 708 -0.61 -13.24 7.15
C ALA A 708 0.08 -13.83 5.90
N GLY A 709 1.35 -14.23 6.01
CA GLY A 709 2.20 -14.44 4.83
C GLY A 709 2.30 -13.18 3.98
N ASN A 710 2.92 -13.26 2.80
CA ASN A 710 3.05 -12.10 1.91
C ASN A 710 1.73 -11.62 1.26
N GLN A 711 0.56 -12.03 1.78
CA GLN A 711 -0.76 -11.63 1.31
C GLN A 711 -1.23 -10.29 1.91
N ALA A 712 -0.55 -9.76 2.95
CA ALA A 712 -0.91 -8.47 3.56
C ALA A 712 -0.59 -7.25 2.67
N MET A 713 0.35 -7.38 1.73
CA MET A 713 0.63 -6.33 0.75
C MET A 713 -0.24 -6.52 -0.49
N GLN A 714 -1.07 -5.53 -0.82
CA GLN A 714 -1.93 -5.58 -2.00
C GLN A 714 -1.19 -5.00 -3.21
N CYS A 715 -0.96 -5.81 -4.23
CA CYS A 715 -0.44 -5.34 -5.51
C CYS A 715 -1.59 -4.80 -6.36
N GLU A 716 -1.62 -3.49 -6.56
CA GLU A 716 -2.67 -2.83 -7.34
C GLU A 716 -2.38 -2.85 -8.84
N LEU A 717 -1.09 -2.89 -9.20
CA LEU A 717 -0.61 -2.87 -10.58
C LEU A 717 0.68 -3.68 -10.64
N TYR A 718 0.80 -4.51 -11.67
CA TYR A 718 2.07 -5.09 -12.11
C TYR A 718 2.04 -5.13 -13.64
N ARG A 719 2.99 -4.48 -14.32
CA ARG A 719 3.02 -4.43 -15.79
C ARG A 719 4.43 -4.31 -16.36
N SER A 720 4.55 -4.61 -17.65
CA SER A 720 5.74 -4.32 -18.45
C SER A 720 5.39 -3.47 -19.67
N ILE A 721 6.34 -2.64 -20.10
CA ILE A 721 6.14 -1.67 -21.18
C ILE A 721 6.81 -2.19 -22.45
N MET A 722 6.05 -2.91 -23.27
CA MET A 722 6.59 -3.66 -24.41
C MET A 722 7.14 -2.76 -25.52
N ARG A 723 6.62 -1.53 -25.68
CA ARG A 723 7.00 -0.61 -26.77
C ARG A 723 8.41 -0.04 -26.68
N TYR A 724 9.10 -0.21 -25.55
CA TYR A 724 10.47 0.27 -25.41
C TYR A 724 11.41 -0.62 -26.23
N THR A 725 11.95 -0.09 -27.33
CA THR A 725 12.87 -0.83 -28.22
C THR A 725 14.33 -0.48 -28.01
N TYR A 726 14.64 0.44 -27.09
CA TYR A 726 16.00 0.90 -26.84
C TYR A 726 16.90 -0.25 -26.35
N SER A 727 16.46 -0.99 -25.32
CA SER A 727 17.18 -2.13 -24.73
C SER A 727 16.70 -3.46 -25.32
N ASP A 728 17.47 -4.54 -25.10
CA ASP A 728 17.00 -5.90 -25.30
C ASP A 728 16.11 -6.41 -24.14
N HIS A 729 15.92 -5.59 -23.11
CA HIS A 729 14.98 -5.76 -22.01
C HIS A 729 13.79 -4.79 -22.10
N LYS A 730 12.70 -5.12 -21.39
CA LYS A 730 11.50 -4.27 -21.25
C LYS A 730 11.38 -3.74 -19.82
N PRO A 731 11.02 -2.46 -19.63
CA PRO A 731 10.79 -1.92 -18.29
C PRO A 731 9.63 -2.65 -17.60
N VAL A 732 9.72 -2.78 -16.28
CA VAL A 732 8.68 -3.37 -15.42
C VAL A 732 8.34 -2.39 -14.30
N THR A 733 7.07 -2.29 -13.95
CA THR A 733 6.58 -1.40 -12.88
C THR A 733 5.46 -2.07 -12.10
N ALA A 734 5.41 -1.83 -10.79
CA ALA A 734 4.35 -2.31 -9.91
C ALA A 734 4.01 -1.26 -8.87
N ILE A 735 2.73 -1.20 -8.47
CA ILE A 735 2.25 -0.39 -7.35
C ILE A 735 1.76 -1.36 -6.27
N VAL A 736 2.29 -1.19 -5.07
CA VAL A 736 2.01 -2.03 -3.90
C VAL A 736 1.53 -1.14 -2.77
N GLN A 737 0.39 -1.50 -2.20
CA GLN A 737 -0.15 -0.90 -0.98
C GLN A 737 0.44 -1.63 0.23
N LEU A 738 1.09 -0.89 1.11
CA LEU A 738 1.69 -1.42 2.33
C LEU A 738 0.64 -1.61 3.42
N PRO A 739 0.70 -2.70 4.21
CA PRO A 739 0.04 -2.74 5.51
C PRO A 739 0.75 -1.74 6.45
N PRO A 740 0.07 -1.17 7.45
CA PRO A 740 0.64 -0.20 8.37
C PRO A 740 1.41 -0.94 9.44
N HIS A 741 2.63 -0.48 9.67
CA HIS A 741 3.43 -1.04 10.75
C HIS A 741 3.11 -0.43 12.09
N ILE A 742 3.02 -1.32 13.07
CA ILE A 742 2.54 -1.07 14.43
C ILE A 742 3.30 -1.95 15.44
N HIS A 743 4.24 -2.77 14.98
CA HIS A 743 5.16 -3.55 15.81
C HIS A 743 6.55 -2.87 15.81
N PRO A 744 7.32 -2.94 16.91
CA PRO A 744 8.72 -2.52 16.92
C PRO A 744 9.57 -3.41 16.00
N LEU A 745 10.70 -2.88 15.51
CA LEU A 745 11.65 -3.59 14.63
C LEU A 745 12.22 -4.90 15.24
N SER A 746 11.98 -5.19 16.52
CA SER A 746 12.30 -6.48 17.11
C SER A 746 11.62 -7.66 16.40
N ASP A 747 10.48 -7.42 15.73
CA ASP A 747 9.74 -8.39 14.92
C ASP A 747 10.08 -8.26 13.41
N HIS A 748 11.36 -8.16 13.06
CA HIS A 748 11.83 -8.06 11.67
C HIS A 748 11.77 -9.41 10.94
N MET A 749 11.86 -9.37 9.61
CA MET A 749 12.01 -10.59 8.82
C MET A 749 13.28 -11.34 9.25
N ARG A 750 13.15 -12.63 9.56
CA ARG A 750 14.31 -13.43 9.96
C ARG A 750 15.29 -13.55 8.80
N ALA A 751 16.52 -13.08 8.99
CA ALA A 751 17.56 -13.23 8.00
C ALA A 751 17.86 -14.73 7.74
N PRO A 752 17.85 -15.21 6.48
CA PRO A 752 18.15 -16.60 6.16
C PRO A 752 19.63 -16.96 6.34
N PHE A 753 20.51 -15.97 6.37
CA PHE A 753 21.96 -16.13 6.48
C PHE A 753 22.53 -15.10 7.46
N ARG A 754 23.63 -15.45 8.13
CA ARG A 754 24.36 -14.52 9.01
C ARG A 754 25.22 -13.57 8.19
N LEU A 755 25.38 -12.34 8.67
CA LEU A 755 26.32 -11.40 8.08
C LEU A 755 27.75 -11.94 8.10
N SER A 756 28.47 -11.75 7.00
CA SER A 756 29.87 -12.13 6.87
C SER A 756 30.75 -11.19 7.70
N PRO A 757 31.58 -11.67 8.65
CA PRO A 757 32.48 -10.80 9.41
C PRO A 757 33.49 -10.03 8.54
N GLN A 758 33.74 -10.51 7.33
CA GLN A 758 34.69 -9.94 6.38
C GLN A 758 34.02 -9.06 5.31
N TRP A 759 32.74 -8.70 5.48
CA TRP A 759 31.99 -7.93 4.48
C TRP A 759 32.72 -6.63 4.08
N ARG A 760 33.34 -5.94 5.04
CA ARG A 760 34.13 -4.71 4.81
C ARG A 760 35.32 -4.97 3.89
N THR A 761 36.08 -6.02 4.18
CA THR A 761 37.24 -6.43 3.36
C THR A 761 36.82 -6.74 1.93
N TRP A 762 35.75 -7.52 1.76
CA TRP A 762 35.24 -7.85 0.43
C TRP A 762 34.76 -6.62 -0.34
N ARG A 763 34.09 -5.68 0.33
CA ARG A 763 33.66 -4.40 -0.26
C ARG A 763 34.86 -3.59 -0.75
N SER A 764 35.89 -3.43 0.08
CA SER A 764 37.10 -2.68 -0.27
C SER A 764 37.89 -3.32 -1.41
N VAL A 765 38.09 -4.64 -1.37
CA VAL A 765 38.78 -5.38 -2.44
C VAL A 765 38.02 -5.26 -3.76
N GLY A 766 36.70 -5.43 -3.74
CA GLY A 766 35.84 -5.28 -4.91
C GLY A 766 35.93 -3.88 -5.52
N LEU A 767 35.84 -2.84 -4.69
CA LEU A 767 35.92 -1.45 -5.14
C LEU A 767 37.28 -1.12 -5.77
N ILE A 768 38.38 -1.58 -5.18
CA ILE A 768 39.73 -1.40 -5.74
C ILE A 768 39.83 -2.11 -7.09
N ALA A 769 39.38 -3.37 -7.16
CA ALA A 769 39.39 -4.15 -8.39
C ALA A 769 38.56 -3.47 -9.51
N ASP A 770 37.36 -2.99 -9.18
CA ASP A 770 36.50 -2.25 -10.10
C ASP A 770 37.21 -1.00 -10.64
N ARG A 771 37.80 -0.18 -9.76
CA ARG A 771 38.49 1.05 -10.17
C ARG A 771 39.70 0.76 -11.06
N VAL A 772 40.54 -0.22 -10.68
CA VAL A 772 41.73 -0.59 -11.46
C VAL A 772 41.32 -1.11 -12.84
N VAL A 773 40.41 -2.09 -12.89
CA VAL A 773 39.97 -2.69 -14.16
C VAL A 773 39.26 -1.65 -15.03
N GLY A 774 38.37 -0.86 -14.44
CA GLY A 774 37.63 0.19 -15.14
C GLY A 774 38.54 1.26 -15.73
N LEU A 775 39.51 1.78 -14.97
CA LEU A 775 40.44 2.80 -15.43
C LEU A 775 41.39 2.28 -16.51
N VAL A 776 41.95 1.08 -16.32
CA VAL A 776 42.81 0.44 -17.34
C VAL A 776 42.02 0.24 -18.62
N TRP A 777 40.83 -0.36 -18.55
CA TRP A 777 40.01 -0.59 -19.73
C TRP A 777 39.59 0.72 -20.42
N SER A 778 39.20 1.74 -19.65
CA SER A 778 38.86 3.06 -20.19
C SER A 778 40.06 3.72 -20.87
N GLY A 779 41.25 3.63 -20.28
CA GLY A 779 42.50 4.12 -20.87
C GLY A 779 42.84 3.40 -22.18
N LEU A 780 42.73 2.06 -22.21
CA LEU A 780 42.95 1.28 -23.44
C LEU A 780 42.01 1.68 -24.57
N LEU A 781 40.75 2.00 -24.26
CA LEU A 781 39.80 2.50 -25.25
C LEU A 781 40.13 3.94 -25.70
N PHE A 782 40.60 4.78 -24.79
CA PHE A 782 40.95 6.18 -25.08
C PHE A 782 42.21 6.31 -25.95
N PHE A 783 43.27 5.57 -25.64
CA PHE A 783 44.53 5.62 -26.40
C PHE A 783 44.52 4.81 -27.71
N GLY A 784 43.42 4.09 -27.98
CA GLY A 784 43.24 3.29 -29.19
C GLY A 784 43.99 1.96 -29.17
N HIS A 785 43.41 0.95 -29.84
CA HIS A 785 43.95 -0.42 -29.88
C HIS A 785 45.34 -0.52 -30.56
N GLY A 786 45.80 0.52 -31.27
CA GLY A 786 47.07 0.52 -32.00
C GLY A 786 48.31 0.60 -31.10
N TYR A 787 48.26 1.38 -30.02
CA TYR A 787 49.41 1.54 -29.11
C TYR A 787 49.59 0.34 -28.18
N LEU A 788 48.55 -0.45 -27.91
CA LEU A 788 48.69 -1.68 -27.11
C LEU A 788 49.36 -2.80 -27.92
N VAL A 789 49.08 -2.94 -29.21
CA VAL A 789 49.81 -3.89 -30.07
C VAL A 789 51.28 -3.48 -30.14
N LEU A 790 51.57 -2.20 -30.35
CA LEU A 790 52.94 -1.68 -30.32
C LEU A 790 53.62 -1.87 -28.96
N ALA A 791 52.96 -1.54 -27.85
CA ALA A 791 53.53 -1.67 -26.51
C ALA A 791 53.71 -3.14 -26.08
N VAL A 792 52.77 -4.03 -26.44
CA VAL A 792 52.91 -5.48 -26.21
C VAL A 792 54.00 -6.05 -27.11
N MET A 793 54.14 -5.58 -28.36
CA MET A 793 55.25 -5.97 -29.24
C MET A 793 56.60 -5.43 -28.73
N GLU A 794 56.66 -4.21 -28.21
CA GLU A 794 57.86 -3.63 -27.60
C GLU A 794 58.23 -4.33 -26.31
N LEU A 795 57.26 -4.67 -25.45
CA LEU A 795 57.48 -5.44 -24.23
C LEU A 795 57.93 -6.86 -24.55
N ALA A 796 57.32 -7.50 -25.56
CA ALA A 796 57.75 -8.82 -26.04
C ALA A 796 59.16 -8.76 -26.64
N LEU A 797 59.49 -7.71 -27.41
CA LEU A 797 60.82 -7.49 -27.97
C LEU A 797 61.85 -7.25 -26.86
N LEU A 798 61.52 -6.46 -25.83
CA LEU A 798 62.38 -6.26 -24.65
C LEU A 798 62.57 -7.55 -23.86
N CYS A 799 61.55 -8.40 -23.76
CA CYS A 799 61.68 -9.72 -23.14
C CYS A 799 62.55 -10.66 -23.98
N VAL A 800 62.45 -10.64 -25.31
CA VAL A 800 63.30 -11.43 -26.23
C VAL A 800 64.75 -10.93 -26.20
N VAL A 801 64.97 -9.61 -26.24
CA VAL A 801 66.30 -8.99 -26.14
C VAL A 801 66.90 -9.23 -24.76
N GLY A 802 66.11 -9.10 -23.68
CA GLY A 802 66.54 -9.42 -22.32
C GLY A 802 66.89 -10.90 -22.16
N TRP A 803 66.07 -11.80 -22.71
CA TRP A 803 66.36 -13.24 -22.75
C TRP A 803 67.63 -13.55 -23.54
N TYR A 804 67.82 -12.91 -24.71
CA TYR A 804 69.03 -13.05 -25.51
C TYR A 804 70.27 -12.48 -24.80
N TYR A 805 70.14 -11.38 -24.06
CA TYR A 805 71.24 -10.80 -23.29
C TYR A 805 71.64 -11.66 -22.09
N VAL A 806 70.67 -12.34 -21.46
CA VAL A 806 70.90 -13.18 -20.27
C VAL A 806 71.33 -14.62 -20.66
N HIS A 807 70.98 -15.11 -21.85
CA HIS A 807 71.25 -16.51 -22.25
C HIS A 807 72.05 -16.67 -23.55
N GLY A 808 72.26 -15.60 -24.31
CA GLY A 808 73.04 -15.60 -25.55
C GLY A 808 74.54 -15.46 -25.30
N GLN A 809 75.19 -16.53 -24.85
CA GLN A 809 76.60 -16.72 -25.18
C GLN A 809 76.69 -17.30 -26.59
N LEU A 810 76.87 -16.44 -27.58
CA LEU A 810 77.51 -16.85 -28.83
C LEU A 810 78.50 -15.78 -29.29
N VAL A 811 79.75 -16.17 -29.12
CA VAL A 811 80.97 -15.66 -29.76
C VAL A 811 80.70 -15.34 -31.23
N TRP A 812 80.89 -14.09 -31.62
CA TRP A 812 81.23 -13.77 -33.00
C TRP A 812 82.75 -13.79 -33.12
N PRO A 813 83.37 -14.72 -33.89
CA PRO A 813 84.73 -14.53 -34.32
C PRO A 813 84.75 -13.43 -35.40
N LEU A 814 85.56 -12.40 -35.13
CA LEU A 814 86.04 -11.29 -35.98
C LEU A 814 85.30 -11.00 -37.29
#